data_AF-A0A558NM56-F1
#
_entry.id   AF-A0A558NM56-F1
#
_cell.length_a   1.000
_cell.length_b   1.000
_cell.length_c   1.000
_cell.angle_alpha   90.00
_cell.angle_beta   90.00
_cell.angle_gamma   90.00
#
_symmetry.space_group_name_H-M   'P 1'
#
loop_
_entity.id
_entity.type
_entity.pdbx_description
1 polymer ?
#
loop_
_entity_poly.entity_id
_entity_poly.type
_entity_poly.pdbx_seq_one_letter_code
_entity_poly.pdbx_strand_id
1 'polypeptide(L)'
;MFSLSRISLLLSVCLLAACSGNGSSTVSSSAPNKYVNGYVGSSNVQQAQVQAVSTNVQGQATSDKNDDGELEYIGAKATSTNNAYYQVKIKNDDVGRVLTMFATGKDGSVTLDRCELPEGCGDGWAYRETKAVPTDFEWRASVGNAQDNMRININWITHVASSLAHTSYIDADGQQDAVASDGSQSCISGSTGGAETPDSESGVYTPFTVECANLWVSALFGISDIISVRPLAPSEIYKDPGLTSALRNEGILYGALLAAGQSLAKDAGQSSVVWVGNFIDGFLVQQGQLYQKGGNTTSLYALYNEALQTLADSRTYFSEQNYSVPAELNQAISDLQVRMAALQESQYTNVSIPVSQVTGWLDRINNAKEFIADLNERLINYKGQDPNTCSPTNNSSDCVNSFIDPVYAAKAIDHYNILRNVYEGIAPSLQLATQAVRDLTFELIGCLHTGCAGNDRYNAETKTLTGSGLTLAMVPYAVTDGQTTEFNAFDFTLIGDLKVPFDVAETLTISFNDIDGTDSEGNATKEKARIRVVYEDASVLPPLPEEKEPLGFDVNWPEVKIPAVVGSLKQDFYFYFAAKLIGVKDPLDAVSPYHYNLTQISLALSALGVAEGSITEEGETVELKDLANLILSGTTSSPANYYSDSLWPEFDDFFRIRDGYDIGREEIGMFEYRIGLNESVRYSGDVKRLADYIDVNIFGFGINRLEIFSDTDGEAGIRKCSVIVNDQNERETDLCTELKTTDEELDIHKIVDGDFLGLFSVPGRGAYRILFPDADDDGHYELDTTGTKVILDGRLEAVFTQGIDGLNLRSELKLVEGDERLPSAIVNLNLSRASKDLWEFAMAVGYDYDWLVDVLPTGTRAQSLYLSYLITAGNVRDEDNLEKFHSFSYELGSLLVYRGGVKLFTDNPDGESIGMTIATLVDYELGDDAQPCGVINRKDQTATGQCNAIGYLTYRNSIVGVIREERDGIYVVRFSDGQFLVLGG
;
A
#
# COMPACT_ATOMS: atom_id res chain seq x y z
N MET A 1 6.15 2.91 44.95
CA MET A 1 5.23 3.99 44.50
C MET A 1 4.56 3.47 43.22
N PHE A 2 3.49 2.67 43.36
CA PHE A 2 2.95 1.85 42.27
C PHE A 2 1.83 2.58 41.51
N SER A 3 2.13 3.08 40.30
CA SER A 3 1.14 3.63 39.36
C SER A 3 0.49 2.53 38.48
N LEU A 4 0.12 1.39 39.07
CA LEU A 4 -0.84 0.44 38.46
C LEU A 4 -2.22 1.09 38.23
N SER A 5 -2.45 2.27 38.81
CA SER A 5 -3.57 3.18 38.56
C SER A 5 -3.70 3.65 37.11
N ARG A 6 -2.63 3.63 36.30
CA ARG A 6 -2.65 4.20 34.94
C ARG A 6 -2.73 3.16 33.82
N ILE A 7 -2.33 1.91 34.05
CA ILE A 7 -2.70 0.78 33.19
C ILE A 7 -4.23 0.57 33.23
N SER A 8 -4.85 0.81 34.39
CA SER A 8 -6.30 0.87 34.53
C SER A 8 -6.94 2.04 33.77
N LEU A 9 -6.20 3.07 33.35
CA LEU A 9 -6.72 4.19 32.55
C LEU A 9 -6.64 3.90 31.04
N LEU A 10 -5.63 3.13 30.61
CA LEU A 10 -5.46 2.69 29.22
C LEU A 10 -6.42 1.55 28.81
N LEU A 11 -6.69 0.60 29.71
CA LEU A 11 -7.70 -0.44 29.42
C LEU A 11 -9.11 0.14 29.35
N SER A 12 -9.35 1.28 29.98
CA SER A 12 -10.68 1.71 30.36
C SER A 12 -11.39 2.63 29.38
N VAL A 13 -10.63 3.31 28.52
CA VAL A 13 -11.18 4.17 27.46
C VAL A 13 -11.28 3.40 26.13
N CYS A 14 -10.55 2.29 25.99
CA CYS A 14 -10.67 1.40 24.83
C CYS A 14 -11.84 0.39 24.93
N LEU A 15 -12.40 0.15 26.12
CA LEU A 15 -13.38 -0.93 26.39
C LEU A 15 -14.85 -0.63 26.04
N LEU A 16 -15.19 0.40 25.26
CA LEU A 16 -16.60 0.73 24.95
C LEU A 16 -16.94 0.95 23.47
N ALA A 17 -16.06 0.58 22.56
CA ALA A 17 -16.37 0.63 21.15
C ALA A 17 -15.80 -0.60 20.45
N ALA A 18 -16.57 -1.70 20.50
CA ALA A 18 -16.79 -2.45 19.28
C ALA A 18 -16.23 -3.88 19.20
N CYS A 19 -16.93 -5.00 18.80
CA CYS A 19 -16.40 -6.16 17.97
C CYS A 19 -17.40 -7.08 17.28
N SER A 20 -16.93 -7.67 16.16
CA SER A 20 -17.18 -9.08 15.80
C SER A 20 -15.98 -9.79 15.20
N GLY A 21 -16.16 -11.03 14.74
CA GLY A 21 -15.12 -11.95 14.24
C GLY A 21 -15.39 -12.46 12.81
N ASN A 22 -14.31 -12.94 12.18
CA ASN A 22 -14.10 -13.14 10.74
C ASN A 22 -14.35 -14.59 10.32
N GLY A 23 -14.40 -14.84 9.01
CA GLY A 23 -14.25 -16.19 8.45
C GLY A 23 -14.32 -16.22 6.93
N SER A 24 -13.15 -16.18 6.27
CA SER A 24 -12.95 -16.22 4.82
C SER A 24 -12.71 -17.63 4.29
N SER A 25 -13.14 -17.90 3.05
CA SER A 25 -12.51 -18.92 2.19
C SER A 25 -12.86 -18.66 0.71
N THR A 26 -11.86 -18.44 -0.15
CA THR A 26 -11.99 -18.41 -1.61
C THR A 26 -11.24 -19.57 -2.25
N VAL A 27 -11.88 -20.22 -3.22
CA VAL A 27 -11.34 -21.35 -4.00
C VAL A 27 -10.96 -20.83 -5.39
N SER A 28 -9.69 -20.99 -5.78
CA SER A 28 -9.15 -20.62 -7.08
C SER A 28 -9.46 -21.67 -8.15
N SER A 29 -10.14 -21.29 -9.24
CA SER A 29 -10.12 -22.06 -10.49
C SER A 29 -9.47 -21.22 -11.59
N SER A 30 -8.52 -21.81 -12.33
CA SER A 30 -7.72 -21.12 -13.34
C SER A 30 -8.58 -20.72 -14.55
N ALA A 31 -8.82 -19.42 -14.69
CA ALA A 31 -9.58 -18.85 -15.79
C ALA A 31 -8.84 -18.95 -17.15
N PRO A 32 -9.57 -19.05 -18.28
CA PRO A 32 -8.99 -19.19 -19.62
C PRO A 32 -8.17 -17.96 -20.06
N ASN A 33 -7.13 -18.18 -20.87
CA ASN A 33 -6.28 -17.10 -21.40
C ASN A 33 -7.07 -16.14 -22.31
N LYS A 34 -6.75 -14.85 -22.25
CA LYS A 34 -7.34 -13.75 -23.03
C LYS A 34 -6.31 -13.10 -23.94
N TYR A 35 -6.71 -12.67 -25.14
CA TYR A 35 -5.78 -12.12 -26.14
C TYR A 35 -6.29 -10.84 -26.78
N VAL A 36 -5.38 -9.97 -27.21
CA VAL A 36 -5.66 -8.94 -28.24
C VAL A 36 -4.69 -9.12 -29.40
N ASN A 37 -5.06 -8.64 -30.59
CA ASN A 37 -4.28 -8.83 -31.81
C ASN A 37 -4.31 -7.60 -32.71
N GLY A 38 -3.42 -7.51 -33.70
CA GLY A 38 -3.42 -6.37 -34.61
C GLY A 38 -2.28 -6.38 -35.60
N TYR A 39 -2.11 -5.26 -36.32
CA TYR A 39 -1.03 -5.03 -37.27
C TYR A 39 -0.27 -3.76 -36.92
N VAL A 40 1.04 -3.74 -37.17
CA VAL A 40 1.91 -2.56 -36.95
C VAL A 40 2.17 -1.81 -38.26
N GLY A 41 2.05 -0.48 -38.21
CA GLY A 41 2.14 0.41 -39.37
C GLY A 41 1.00 0.18 -40.37
N SER A 42 1.30 0.29 -41.67
CA SER A 42 0.35 -0.05 -42.74
C SER A 42 0.26 -1.56 -42.99
N SER A 43 0.50 -2.39 -41.97
CA SER A 43 0.91 -3.80 -42.10
C SER A 43 2.30 -3.97 -42.75
N ASN A 44 3.26 -3.13 -42.35
CA ASN A 44 4.59 -3.06 -42.96
C ASN A 44 5.76 -3.11 -41.96
N VAL A 45 5.52 -2.90 -40.66
CA VAL A 45 6.55 -2.98 -39.62
C VAL A 45 6.63 -4.38 -39.01
N GLN A 46 7.75 -5.04 -39.23
CA GLN A 46 8.03 -6.43 -38.89
C GLN A 46 8.97 -6.51 -37.69
N GLN A 47 8.83 -7.56 -36.89
CA GLN A 47 9.71 -7.86 -35.76
C GLN A 47 9.74 -6.77 -34.67
N ALA A 48 8.76 -5.87 -34.65
CA ALA A 48 8.57 -4.90 -33.58
C ALA A 48 8.20 -5.62 -32.28
N GLN A 49 8.75 -5.18 -31.16
CA GLN A 49 8.26 -5.60 -29.86
C GLN A 49 6.92 -4.90 -29.62
N VAL A 50 5.90 -5.67 -29.30
CA VAL A 50 4.56 -5.14 -29.00
C VAL A 50 4.26 -5.38 -27.54
N GLN A 51 3.93 -4.34 -26.80
CA GLN A 51 3.60 -4.42 -25.39
C GLN A 51 2.16 -3.95 -25.15
N ALA A 52 1.39 -4.74 -24.41
CA ALA A 52 0.04 -4.40 -23.94
C ALA A 52 0.13 -3.95 -22.48
N VAL A 53 -0.11 -2.66 -22.25
CA VAL A 53 0.11 -1.99 -20.97
C VAL A 53 -1.22 -1.44 -20.47
N SER A 54 -1.68 -1.90 -19.31
CA SER A 54 -2.87 -1.35 -18.66
C SER A 54 -2.53 -0.07 -17.90
N THR A 55 -3.55 0.75 -17.65
CA THR A 55 -3.37 1.98 -16.89
C THR A 55 -3.25 1.70 -15.40
N ASN A 56 -2.35 2.43 -14.72
CA ASN A 56 -2.17 2.41 -13.29
C ASN A 56 -3.31 3.19 -12.59
N VAL A 57 -3.24 3.29 -11.26
CA VAL A 57 -4.24 4.02 -10.46
C VAL A 57 -4.33 5.51 -10.79
N GLN A 58 -3.28 6.08 -11.37
CA GLN A 58 -3.22 7.48 -11.84
C GLN A 58 -3.71 7.64 -13.30
N GLY A 59 -4.18 6.56 -13.92
CA GLY A 59 -4.55 6.54 -15.34
C GLY A 59 -3.38 6.74 -16.30
N GLN A 60 -2.14 6.52 -15.84
CA GLN A 60 -0.94 6.47 -16.68
C GLN A 60 -0.68 5.05 -17.17
N ALA A 61 0.04 4.88 -18.27
CA ALA A 61 0.55 3.56 -18.64
C ALA A 61 1.49 3.05 -17.54
N THR A 62 1.28 1.82 -17.06
CA THR A 62 2.07 1.26 -15.96
C THR A 62 3.54 1.09 -16.39
N SER A 63 4.47 1.63 -15.61
CA SER A 63 5.92 1.53 -15.81
C SER A 63 6.66 1.20 -14.51
N ASP A 64 7.84 0.61 -14.62
CA ASP A 64 8.80 0.38 -13.53
C ASP A 64 10.18 0.92 -13.92
N LYS A 65 11.09 1.12 -12.97
CA LYS A 65 12.50 1.35 -13.29
C LYS A 65 13.22 0.00 -13.44
N ASN A 66 13.98 -0.17 -14.52
CA ASN A 66 14.84 -1.34 -14.70
C ASN A 66 16.12 -1.24 -13.83
N ASP A 67 16.97 -2.27 -13.88
CA ASP A 67 18.23 -2.32 -13.12
C ASP A 67 19.20 -1.17 -13.45
N ASP A 68 19.03 -0.54 -14.62
CA ASP A 68 19.80 0.60 -15.11
C ASP A 68 19.14 1.96 -14.77
N GLY A 69 18.02 1.96 -14.03
CA GLY A 69 17.30 3.18 -13.62
C GLY A 69 16.32 3.75 -14.66
N GLU A 70 16.23 3.16 -15.84
CA GLU A 70 15.35 3.61 -16.94
C GLU A 70 13.91 3.13 -16.75
N LEU A 71 12.93 3.99 -17.07
CA LEU A 71 11.51 3.63 -17.03
C LEU A 71 11.15 2.66 -18.17
N GLU A 72 10.72 1.45 -17.81
CA GLU A 72 10.21 0.44 -18.72
C GLU A 72 8.72 0.17 -18.47
N TYR A 73 7.93 0.04 -19.54
CA TYR A 73 6.51 -0.31 -19.42
C TYR A 73 6.30 -1.73 -18.88
N ILE A 74 5.40 -1.86 -17.90
CA ILE A 74 4.99 -3.15 -17.33
C ILE A 74 3.77 -3.66 -18.10
N GLY A 75 4.00 -4.59 -19.02
CA GLY A 75 2.94 -5.11 -19.87
C GLY A 75 3.22 -6.50 -20.42
N ALA A 76 2.17 -7.13 -20.94
CA ALA A 76 2.34 -8.36 -21.68
C ALA A 76 3.06 -8.07 -23.00
N LYS A 77 4.11 -8.82 -23.31
CA LYS A 77 4.94 -8.60 -24.50
C LYS A 77 4.65 -9.65 -25.58
N ALA A 78 4.75 -9.24 -26.83
CA ALA A 78 4.71 -10.05 -28.03
C ALA A 78 5.69 -9.48 -29.06
N THR A 79 5.81 -10.15 -30.21
CA THR A 79 6.60 -9.65 -31.34
C THR A 79 5.75 -9.71 -32.61
N SER A 80 5.78 -8.65 -33.41
CA SER A 80 5.10 -8.65 -34.71
C SER A 80 5.81 -9.62 -35.67
N THR A 81 5.02 -10.38 -36.41
CA THR A 81 5.50 -11.34 -37.40
C THR A 81 6.03 -10.65 -38.66
N ASN A 82 6.57 -11.42 -39.60
CA ASN A 82 6.98 -10.90 -40.92
C ASN A 82 5.81 -10.32 -41.74
N ASN A 83 4.55 -10.60 -41.35
CA ASN A 83 3.36 -9.98 -41.94
C ASN A 83 2.87 -8.76 -41.12
N ALA A 84 3.72 -8.23 -40.23
CA ALA A 84 3.41 -7.18 -39.26
C ALA A 84 2.26 -7.49 -38.29
N TYR A 85 1.73 -8.72 -38.29
CA TYR A 85 0.67 -9.17 -37.38
C TYR A 85 1.25 -9.51 -36.02
N TYR A 86 0.56 -9.16 -34.94
CA TYR A 86 0.87 -9.57 -33.58
C TYR A 86 -0.35 -10.15 -32.86
N GLN A 87 -0.09 -10.96 -31.83
CA GLN A 87 -1.08 -11.40 -30.85
C GLN A 87 -0.41 -11.41 -29.48
N VAL A 88 -1.04 -10.76 -28.50
CA VAL A 88 -0.51 -10.62 -27.14
C VAL A 88 -1.53 -11.13 -26.14
N LYS A 89 -1.06 -11.83 -25.11
CA LYS A 89 -1.89 -12.38 -24.04
C LYS A 89 -2.07 -11.34 -22.94
N ILE A 90 -3.29 -10.93 -22.64
CA ILE A 90 -3.60 -9.97 -21.56
C ILE A 90 -4.07 -10.70 -20.30
N LYS A 91 -3.97 -10.05 -19.13
CA LYS A 91 -4.50 -10.62 -17.88
C LYS A 91 -6.04 -10.54 -17.90
N ASN A 92 -6.70 -11.41 -17.12
CA ASN A 92 -8.17 -11.33 -17.00
C ASN A 92 -8.63 -9.99 -16.43
N ASP A 93 -7.83 -9.41 -15.54
CA ASP A 93 -8.14 -8.14 -14.90
C ASP A 93 -8.00 -6.93 -15.85
N ASP A 94 -7.29 -7.09 -16.98
CA ASP A 94 -7.14 -6.06 -18.00
C ASP A 94 -8.36 -5.98 -18.95
N VAL A 95 -9.19 -7.03 -18.99
CA VAL A 95 -10.44 -7.01 -19.78
C VAL A 95 -11.42 -6.03 -19.15
N GLY A 96 -11.99 -5.13 -19.96
CA GLY A 96 -12.86 -4.07 -19.45
C GLY A 96 -12.14 -2.80 -19.01
N ARG A 97 -10.79 -2.79 -19.00
CA ARG A 97 -9.98 -1.62 -18.64
C ARG A 97 -9.46 -0.89 -19.88
N VAL A 98 -8.90 0.29 -19.65
CA VAL A 98 -8.11 1.01 -20.65
C VAL A 98 -6.81 0.25 -20.88
N LEU A 99 -6.48 0.05 -22.15
CA LEU A 99 -5.27 -0.63 -22.57
C LEU A 99 -4.56 0.22 -23.62
N THR A 100 -3.27 0.49 -23.40
CA THR A 100 -2.40 1.14 -24.37
C THR A 100 -1.40 0.14 -24.91
N MET A 101 -1.38 0.02 -26.24
CA MET A 101 -0.50 -0.83 -27.01
C MET A 101 0.70 -0.01 -27.46
N PHE A 102 1.90 -0.49 -27.17
CA PHE A 102 3.16 0.12 -27.62
C PHE A 102 3.83 -0.80 -28.64
N ALA A 103 4.32 -0.25 -29.74
CA ALA A 103 5.21 -0.94 -30.66
C ALA A 103 6.57 -0.26 -30.64
N THR A 104 7.60 -0.97 -30.18
CA THR A 104 8.96 -0.46 -29.99
C THR A 104 10.01 -1.23 -30.81
N GLY A 105 11.20 -0.64 -30.94
CA GLY A 105 12.40 -1.35 -31.38
C GLY A 105 12.71 -2.54 -30.47
N LYS A 106 13.09 -3.70 -31.02
CA LYS A 106 13.42 -4.88 -30.22
C LYS A 106 14.92 -4.98 -29.92
N ASP A 107 15.28 -5.23 -28.66
CA ASP A 107 16.66 -5.52 -28.30
C ASP A 107 17.18 -6.80 -28.95
N GLY A 108 18.36 -6.69 -29.58
CA GLY A 108 19.06 -7.82 -30.20
C GLY A 108 18.52 -8.31 -31.54
N SER A 109 17.41 -7.77 -32.07
CA SER A 109 16.94 -8.02 -33.44
C SER A 109 16.39 -6.76 -34.09
N VAL A 110 16.77 -6.51 -35.33
CA VAL A 110 16.40 -5.28 -36.04
C VAL A 110 14.88 -5.28 -36.32
N THR A 111 14.12 -4.40 -35.67
CA THR A 111 12.75 -4.06 -36.11
C THR A 111 12.84 -3.45 -37.51
N LEU A 112 12.05 -3.95 -38.44
CA LEU A 112 12.14 -3.62 -39.86
C LEU A 112 10.88 -2.92 -40.35
N ASP A 113 11.02 -1.72 -40.91
CA ASP A 113 9.95 -1.06 -41.66
C ASP A 113 10.14 -1.34 -43.15
N ARG A 114 9.06 -1.54 -43.90
CA ARG A 114 9.08 -1.76 -45.35
C ARG A 114 8.69 -0.46 -46.07
N CYS A 115 9.43 -0.14 -47.12
CA CYS A 115 9.14 1.03 -47.94
C CYS A 115 7.88 0.80 -48.78
N GLU A 116 6.87 1.63 -48.54
CA GLU A 116 5.59 1.56 -49.25
C GLU A 116 5.50 2.49 -50.47
N LEU A 117 6.53 3.30 -50.73
CA LEU A 117 6.57 4.28 -51.82
C LEU A 117 7.26 3.70 -53.07
N PRO A 118 6.61 3.66 -54.25
CA PRO A 118 7.21 3.17 -55.50
C PRO A 118 8.48 3.91 -55.93
N GLU A 119 8.59 5.21 -55.62
CA GLU A 119 9.78 6.02 -55.87
C GLU A 119 10.91 5.81 -54.83
N GLY A 120 10.68 4.97 -53.82
CA GLY A 120 11.58 4.77 -52.69
C GLY A 120 11.37 5.78 -51.56
N CYS A 121 11.83 5.41 -50.36
CA CYS A 121 11.56 6.11 -49.10
C CYS A 121 12.72 7.00 -48.62
N GLY A 122 13.64 7.37 -49.53
CA GLY A 122 14.82 8.20 -49.23
C GLY A 122 16.07 7.38 -48.89
N ASP A 123 17.25 8.02 -48.96
CA ASP A 123 18.56 7.43 -48.59
C ASP A 123 18.85 6.03 -49.17
N GLY A 124 18.44 5.79 -50.42
CA GLY A 124 18.63 4.51 -51.11
C GLY A 124 17.70 3.38 -50.65
N TRP A 125 16.70 3.66 -49.79
CA TRP A 125 15.69 2.69 -49.36
C TRP A 125 14.68 2.45 -50.50
N ALA A 126 14.87 1.34 -51.22
CA ALA A 126 14.10 1.03 -52.41
C ALA A 126 12.67 0.55 -52.07
N TYR A 127 11.76 0.68 -53.04
CA TYR A 127 10.39 0.19 -52.89
C TYR A 127 10.35 -1.30 -52.52
N ARG A 128 9.50 -1.66 -51.54
CA ARG A 128 9.35 -3.02 -50.97
C ARG A 128 10.55 -3.55 -50.19
N GLU A 129 11.67 -2.82 -50.16
CA GLU A 129 12.80 -3.16 -49.31
C GLU A 129 12.47 -2.83 -47.85
N THR A 130 13.04 -3.60 -46.93
CA THR A 130 12.93 -3.35 -45.50
C THR A 130 14.20 -2.70 -44.97
N LYS A 131 14.05 -1.71 -44.09
CA LYS A 131 15.15 -1.03 -43.40
C LYS A 131 14.92 -1.07 -41.90
N ALA A 132 16.00 -1.05 -41.13
CA ALA A 132 15.95 -0.89 -39.69
C ALA A 132 15.21 0.40 -39.31
N VAL A 133 14.27 0.32 -38.37
CA VAL A 133 13.74 1.51 -37.72
C VAL A 133 14.81 2.12 -36.79
N PRO A 134 14.73 3.43 -36.49
CA PRO A 134 15.54 4.07 -35.46
C PRO A 134 15.40 3.39 -34.08
N THR A 135 16.39 3.57 -33.20
CA THR A 135 16.39 3.00 -31.84
C THR A 135 15.30 3.58 -30.95
N ASP A 136 14.90 4.82 -31.19
CA ASP A 136 13.82 5.56 -30.53
C ASP A 136 12.44 5.31 -31.17
N PHE A 137 12.29 4.27 -31.99
CA PHE A 137 11.01 3.95 -32.62
C PHE A 137 9.98 3.54 -31.58
N GLU A 138 8.91 4.33 -31.48
CA GLU A 138 7.72 4.01 -30.70
C GLU A 138 6.44 4.51 -31.38
N TRP A 139 5.44 3.64 -31.50
CA TRP A 139 4.06 4.01 -31.83
C TRP A 139 3.08 3.45 -30.81
N ARG A 140 1.99 4.19 -30.61
CA ARG A 140 0.98 3.87 -29.59
C ARG A 140 -0.41 3.66 -30.20
N ALA A 141 -1.24 2.88 -29.52
CA ALA A 141 -2.67 2.80 -29.77
C ALA A 141 -3.41 2.52 -28.46
N SER A 142 -4.44 3.30 -28.14
CA SER A 142 -5.19 3.14 -26.88
C SER A 142 -6.63 2.73 -27.15
N VAL A 143 -7.17 1.86 -26.30
CA VAL A 143 -8.59 1.47 -26.31
C VAL A 143 -9.20 1.66 -24.93
N GLY A 144 -10.42 2.23 -24.87
CA GLY A 144 -11.08 2.53 -23.60
C GLY A 144 -11.64 1.31 -22.88
N ASN A 145 -11.84 0.21 -23.61
CA ASN A 145 -12.39 -1.04 -23.10
C ASN A 145 -11.82 -2.23 -23.87
N ALA A 146 -10.75 -2.83 -23.34
CA ALA A 146 -10.15 -4.02 -23.94
C ALA A 146 -11.07 -5.24 -23.84
N GLN A 147 -11.20 -5.98 -24.94
CA GLN A 147 -12.01 -7.19 -25.04
C GLN A 147 -11.19 -8.37 -25.57
N ASP A 148 -11.62 -9.59 -25.23
CA ASP A 148 -10.99 -10.81 -25.73
C ASP A 148 -11.10 -10.89 -27.26
N ASN A 149 -9.99 -11.20 -27.92
CA ASN A 149 -9.77 -11.18 -29.37
C ASN A 149 -10.05 -9.84 -30.06
N MET A 150 -10.07 -8.72 -29.33
CA MET A 150 -10.16 -7.39 -29.93
C MET A 150 -8.98 -7.14 -30.86
N ARG A 151 -9.26 -6.52 -32.02
CA ARG A 151 -8.22 -6.05 -32.94
C ARG A 151 -7.84 -4.61 -32.60
N ILE A 152 -6.55 -4.35 -32.43
CA ILE A 152 -5.97 -3.03 -32.12
C ILE A 152 -4.77 -2.81 -33.04
N ASN A 153 -4.92 -2.03 -34.10
CA ASN A 153 -3.80 -1.70 -34.98
C ASN A 153 -2.90 -0.62 -34.34
N ILE A 154 -1.59 -0.72 -34.52
CA ILE A 154 -0.61 0.22 -33.95
C ILE A 154 0.10 0.94 -35.08
N ASN A 155 -0.11 2.24 -35.23
CA ASN A 155 0.51 3.06 -36.27
C ASN A 155 0.55 4.54 -35.86
N TRP A 156 1.08 5.40 -36.73
CA TRP A 156 1.18 6.83 -36.39
C TRP A 156 -0.18 7.54 -36.27
N ILE A 157 -1.23 7.10 -36.96
CA ILE A 157 -2.59 7.67 -36.82
C ILE A 157 -3.20 7.28 -35.47
N THR A 158 -3.05 6.02 -35.03
CA THR A 158 -3.48 5.61 -33.69
C THR A 158 -2.61 6.24 -32.60
N HIS A 159 -1.36 6.59 -32.90
CA HIS A 159 -0.48 7.33 -32.00
C HIS A 159 -0.99 8.77 -31.81
N VAL A 160 -1.43 9.43 -32.88
CA VAL A 160 -2.09 10.74 -32.80
C VAL A 160 -3.35 10.67 -31.94
N ALA A 161 -4.18 9.64 -32.11
CA ALA A 161 -5.37 9.44 -31.29
C ALA A 161 -5.03 9.18 -29.81
N SER A 162 -4.06 8.31 -29.53
CA SER A 162 -3.58 8.04 -28.17
C SER A 162 -2.99 9.29 -27.50
N SER A 163 -2.26 10.11 -28.26
CA SER A 163 -1.70 11.38 -27.76
C SER A 163 -2.82 12.36 -27.42
N LEU A 164 -3.81 12.52 -28.31
CA LEU A 164 -4.98 13.36 -28.03
C LEU A 164 -5.78 12.87 -26.82
N ALA A 165 -5.92 11.55 -26.63
CA ALA A 165 -6.60 10.96 -25.47
C ALA A 165 -5.88 11.23 -24.15
N HIS A 166 -4.54 11.26 -24.17
CA HIS A 166 -3.71 11.57 -23.00
C HIS A 166 -3.76 13.06 -22.69
N THR A 167 -3.70 13.92 -23.71
CA THR A 167 -3.63 15.38 -23.56
C THR A 167 -5.00 16.07 -23.58
N SER A 168 -6.11 15.35 -23.69
CA SER A 168 -7.46 15.95 -23.61
C SER A 168 -7.70 16.43 -22.18
N TYR A 169 -7.45 17.72 -21.99
CA TYR A 169 -7.43 18.45 -20.73
C TYR A 169 -8.64 18.13 -19.82
N ILE A 170 -8.37 17.59 -18.63
CA ILE A 170 -9.33 17.56 -17.51
C ILE A 170 -9.42 18.96 -16.83
N ASP A 171 -8.59 19.92 -17.27
CA ASP A 171 -8.24 21.16 -16.56
C ASP A 171 -8.64 22.48 -17.28
N ALA A 172 -9.55 22.43 -18.25
CA ALA A 172 -10.09 23.69 -18.77
C ALA A 172 -11.06 24.26 -17.72
N ASP A 173 -10.71 25.41 -17.13
CA ASP A 173 -11.56 26.25 -16.30
C ASP A 173 -12.98 26.39 -16.89
N GLY A 174 -13.90 25.51 -16.49
CA GLY A 174 -15.34 25.66 -16.63
C GLY A 174 -15.86 26.08 -18.00
N GLN A 175 -15.17 25.78 -19.11
CA GLN A 175 -15.65 26.17 -20.44
C GLN A 175 -16.70 25.17 -20.93
N GLN A 176 -17.94 25.50 -20.57
CA GLN A 176 -19.21 24.88 -20.98
C GLN A 176 -19.51 25.00 -22.49
N ASP A 177 -18.59 25.52 -23.31
CA ASP A 177 -18.90 26.09 -24.63
C ASP A 177 -18.27 25.36 -25.83
N ALA A 178 -17.72 24.15 -25.65
CA ALA A 178 -17.33 23.32 -26.80
C ALA A 178 -18.59 22.73 -27.46
N VAL A 179 -19.19 23.51 -28.36
CA VAL A 179 -20.36 23.10 -29.13
C VAL A 179 -19.91 22.44 -30.42
N ALA A 180 -20.37 21.21 -30.66
CA ALA A 180 -20.18 20.51 -31.91
C ALA A 180 -20.83 21.24 -33.08
N SER A 181 -20.43 20.87 -34.31
CA SER A 181 -20.89 21.51 -35.54
C SER A 181 -22.42 21.48 -35.73
N ASP A 182 -23.13 20.60 -35.01
CA ASP A 182 -24.59 20.45 -35.03
C ASP A 182 -25.31 21.18 -33.88
N GLY A 183 -24.59 21.91 -33.02
CA GLY A 183 -25.16 22.61 -31.86
C GLY A 183 -25.21 21.77 -30.58
N SER A 184 -24.77 20.50 -30.60
CA SER A 184 -24.68 19.64 -29.41
C SER A 184 -23.36 19.82 -28.65
N GLN A 185 -23.22 19.28 -27.45
CA GLN A 185 -21.95 19.33 -26.71
C GLN A 185 -20.91 18.42 -27.38
N SER A 186 -19.67 18.91 -27.56
CA SER A 186 -18.52 18.14 -28.05
C SER A 186 -17.87 17.36 -26.92
N CYS A 187 -17.34 16.17 -27.21
CA CYS A 187 -16.70 15.31 -26.21
C CYS A 187 -15.22 15.65 -25.93
N ILE A 188 -14.60 16.53 -26.73
CA ILE A 188 -13.29 17.14 -26.45
C ILE A 188 -13.45 18.65 -26.65
N SER A 189 -13.03 19.46 -25.66
CA SER A 189 -13.00 20.92 -25.77
C SER A 189 -11.61 21.37 -26.22
N GLY A 190 -11.52 22.03 -27.38
CA GLY A 190 -10.34 22.82 -27.73
C GLY A 190 -10.35 24.09 -26.87
N SER A 191 -9.37 24.28 -25.98
CA SER A 191 -9.31 25.47 -25.13
C SER A 191 -9.01 26.70 -25.99
N THR A 192 -9.99 27.55 -26.28
CA THR A 192 -9.75 28.83 -27.00
C THR A 192 -9.05 29.89 -26.15
N GLY A 193 -8.68 29.58 -24.90
CA GLY A 193 -7.89 30.44 -24.02
C GLY A 193 -6.42 30.05 -24.04
N GLY A 194 -5.53 31.03 -24.23
CA GLY A 194 -4.09 30.84 -24.12
C GLY A 194 -3.73 30.40 -22.70
N ALA A 195 -3.47 29.11 -22.53
CA ALA A 195 -2.73 28.59 -21.40
C ALA A 195 -1.32 28.26 -21.91
N GLU A 196 -0.34 28.46 -21.03
CA GLU A 196 1.05 28.07 -21.22
C GLU A 196 1.14 26.60 -21.65
N THR A 197 2.25 26.25 -22.28
CA THR A 197 2.59 24.90 -22.75
C THR A 197 2.03 23.80 -21.83
N PRO A 198 1.40 22.75 -22.38
CA PRO A 198 0.87 21.66 -21.56
C PRO A 198 1.98 21.12 -20.68
N ASP A 199 1.88 21.30 -19.36
CA ASP A 199 2.68 20.51 -18.43
C ASP A 199 2.22 19.06 -18.63
N SER A 200 3.09 18.28 -19.26
CA SER A 200 2.90 16.87 -19.64
C SER A 200 2.61 15.93 -18.47
N GLU A 201 2.56 16.45 -17.24
CA GLU A 201 2.37 15.71 -16.00
C GLU A 201 0.89 15.46 -15.64
N SER A 202 -0.08 16.07 -16.33
CA SER A 202 -1.51 16.02 -15.93
C SER A 202 -2.45 15.21 -16.85
N GLY A 203 -1.94 14.63 -17.94
CA GLY A 203 -2.75 13.87 -18.91
C GLY A 203 -3.17 12.48 -18.39
N VAL A 204 -4.45 12.13 -18.44
CA VAL A 204 -4.98 10.86 -17.87
C VAL A 204 -5.73 10.07 -18.93
N TYR A 205 -5.37 8.80 -19.13
CA TYR A 205 -6.13 7.91 -19.99
C TYR A 205 -7.41 7.44 -19.29
N THR A 206 -8.57 7.90 -19.77
CA THR A 206 -9.87 7.40 -19.33
C THR A 206 -10.58 6.70 -20.50
N PRO A 207 -11.52 5.78 -20.23
CA PRO A 207 -12.29 5.16 -21.31
C PRO A 207 -13.01 6.19 -22.19
N PHE A 208 -13.46 7.29 -21.57
CA PHE A 208 -14.14 8.39 -22.27
C PHE A 208 -13.16 9.12 -23.20
N THR A 209 -12.02 9.61 -22.71
CA THR A 209 -11.09 10.40 -23.54
C THR A 209 -10.50 9.58 -24.69
N VAL A 210 -10.20 8.29 -24.44
CA VAL A 210 -9.69 7.37 -25.46
C VAL A 210 -10.71 7.14 -26.58
N GLU A 211 -11.97 6.84 -26.24
CA GLU A 211 -13.01 6.63 -27.25
C GLU A 211 -13.27 7.90 -28.07
N CYS A 212 -13.32 9.05 -27.38
CA CYS A 212 -13.50 10.35 -28.02
C CYS A 212 -12.38 10.66 -29.02
N ALA A 213 -11.12 10.46 -28.63
CA ALA A 213 -9.98 10.71 -29.49
C ALA A 213 -9.94 9.74 -30.69
N ASN A 214 -10.30 8.47 -30.49
CA ASN A 214 -10.39 7.49 -31.57
C ASN A 214 -11.46 7.90 -32.60
N LEU A 215 -12.65 8.31 -32.16
CA LEU A 215 -13.71 8.81 -33.04
C LEU A 215 -13.30 10.11 -33.75
N TRP A 216 -12.62 11.01 -33.03
CA TRP A 216 -12.15 12.28 -33.55
C TRP A 216 -11.18 12.08 -34.71
N VAL A 217 -10.15 11.28 -34.49
CA VAL A 217 -9.12 10.99 -35.50
C VAL A 217 -9.70 10.15 -36.65
N SER A 218 -10.65 9.25 -36.36
CA SER A 218 -11.41 8.50 -37.38
C SER A 218 -12.18 9.45 -38.32
N ALA A 219 -12.89 10.43 -37.76
CA ALA A 219 -13.61 11.43 -38.53
C ALA A 219 -12.66 12.35 -39.34
N LEU A 220 -11.54 12.76 -38.75
CA LEU A 220 -10.53 13.62 -39.40
C LEU A 220 -9.97 13.00 -40.68
N PHE A 221 -9.60 11.72 -40.62
CA PHE A 221 -9.04 10.99 -41.77
C PHE A 221 -10.11 10.28 -42.61
N GLY A 222 -11.37 10.33 -42.18
CA GLY A 222 -12.51 9.66 -42.80
C GLY A 222 -12.31 8.15 -42.94
N ILE A 223 -11.84 7.52 -41.87
CA ILE A 223 -11.78 6.07 -41.66
C ILE A 223 -12.86 5.73 -40.63
N SER A 224 -13.60 4.63 -40.79
CA SER A 224 -14.72 4.28 -39.92
C SER A 224 -14.27 3.94 -38.50
N ASP A 225 -13.17 3.19 -38.36
CA ASP A 225 -12.57 2.83 -37.08
C ASP A 225 -11.07 2.58 -37.26
N ILE A 226 -10.25 3.55 -36.83
CA ILE A 226 -8.79 3.48 -36.92
C ILE A 226 -8.17 2.35 -36.08
N ILE A 227 -8.89 1.82 -35.08
CA ILE A 227 -8.42 0.77 -34.18
C ILE A 227 -8.61 -0.60 -34.82
N SER A 228 -9.79 -0.91 -35.37
CA SER A 228 -10.10 -2.27 -35.84
C SER A 228 -9.95 -2.49 -37.35
N VAL A 229 -10.09 -1.45 -38.19
CA VAL A 229 -9.96 -1.58 -39.65
C VAL A 229 -8.52 -1.92 -40.00
N ARG A 230 -8.32 -3.07 -40.68
CA ARG A 230 -6.97 -3.51 -41.07
C ARG A 230 -6.41 -2.60 -42.18
N PRO A 231 -5.30 -1.88 -41.95
CA PRO A 231 -4.63 -1.14 -43.02
C PRO A 231 -3.96 -2.12 -43.98
N LEU A 232 -4.10 -1.88 -45.29
CA LEU A 232 -3.50 -2.68 -46.34
C LEU A 232 -2.31 -1.93 -46.96
N ALA A 233 -1.12 -2.49 -46.79
CA ALA A 233 0.13 -1.95 -47.33
C ALA A 233 0.02 -1.69 -48.84
N PRO A 234 0.24 -0.45 -49.33
CA PRO A 234 0.23 -0.13 -50.76
C PRO A 234 1.08 -1.07 -51.61
N SER A 235 2.23 -1.47 -51.08
CA SER A 235 3.17 -2.36 -51.76
C SER A 235 2.73 -3.82 -51.85
N GLU A 236 1.65 -4.19 -51.16
CA GLU A 236 1.10 -5.55 -51.11
C GLU A 236 -0.38 -5.64 -51.54
N ILE A 237 -0.97 -4.57 -52.10
CA ILE A 237 -2.39 -4.52 -52.52
C ILE A 237 -2.76 -5.63 -53.53
N TYR A 238 -1.78 -6.12 -54.30
CA TYR A 238 -1.94 -7.22 -55.25
C TYR A 238 -2.24 -8.57 -54.57
N LYS A 239 -1.95 -8.73 -53.27
CA LYS A 239 -2.29 -9.92 -52.50
C LYS A 239 -3.76 -9.91 -52.13
N ASP A 240 -4.35 -11.10 -51.98
CA ASP A 240 -5.71 -11.24 -51.45
C ASP A 240 -5.69 -11.15 -49.92
N PRO A 241 -6.31 -10.13 -49.31
CA PRO A 241 -6.33 -9.97 -47.85
C PRO A 241 -7.42 -10.81 -47.17
N GLY A 242 -8.31 -11.48 -47.92
CA GLY A 242 -9.46 -12.20 -47.37
C GLY A 242 -10.57 -11.30 -46.81
N LEU A 243 -10.64 -10.05 -47.27
CA LEU A 243 -11.61 -9.04 -46.84
C LEU A 243 -12.74 -8.86 -47.87
N THR A 244 -13.92 -8.41 -47.41
CA THR A 244 -15.01 -8.00 -48.30
C THR A 244 -14.61 -6.74 -49.10
N SER A 245 -15.24 -6.49 -50.25
CA SER A 245 -14.89 -5.34 -51.11
C SER A 245 -14.94 -3.98 -50.37
N ALA A 246 -15.92 -3.77 -49.49
CA ALA A 246 -16.02 -2.53 -48.71
C ALA A 246 -14.84 -2.36 -47.75
N LEU A 247 -14.55 -3.40 -46.94
CA LEU A 247 -13.42 -3.39 -46.00
C LEU A 247 -12.06 -3.36 -46.73
N ARG A 248 -11.98 -3.93 -47.93
CA ARG A 248 -10.78 -3.86 -48.78
C ARG A 248 -10.56 -2.45 -49.32
N ASN A 249 -11.60 -1.76 -49.81
CA ASN A 249 -11.49 -0.37 -50.24
C ASN A 249 -11.00 0.53 -49.10
N GLU A 250 -11.63 0.41 -47.95
CA GLU A 250 -11.26 1.19 -46.77
C GLU A 250 -9.87 0.85 -46.24
N GLY A 251 -9.50 -0.44 -46.21
CA GLY A 251 -8.15 -0.86 -45.83
C GLY A 251 -7.07 -0.33 -46.78
N ILE A 252 -7.34 -0.23 -48.09
CA ILE A 252 -6.45 0.40 -49.08
C ILE A 252 -6.30 1.90 -48.79
N LEU A 253 -7.41 2.61 -48.55
CA LEU A 253 -7.39 4.03 -48.18
C LEU A 253 -6.57 4.25 -46.91
N TYR A 254 -6.83 3.48 -45.86
CA TYR A 254 -6.13 3.62 -44.59
C TYR A 254 -4.62 3.31 -44.72
N GLY A 255 -4.26 2.24 -45.42
CA GLY A 255 -2.86 1.91 -45.68
C GLY A 255 -2.12 2.96 -46.51
N ALA A 256 -2.80 3.60 -47.47
CA ALA A 256 -2.24 4.70 -48.25
C ALA A 256 -2.01 5.97 -47.41
N LEU A 257 -2.95 6.30 -46.51
CA LEU A 257 -2.77 7.42 -45.57
C LEU A 257 -1.57 7.16 -44.65
N LEU A 258 -1.39 5.92 -44.19
CA LEU A 258 -0.24 5.58 -43.38
C LEU A 258 1.08 5.72 -44.16
N ALA A 259 1.11 5.28 -45.41
CA ALA A 259 2.26 5.45 -46.31
C ALA A 259 2.54 6.92 -46.68
N ALA A 260 1.53 7.78 -46.72
CA ALA A 260 1.72 9.22 -46.91
C ALA A 260 2.65 9.83 -45.85
N GLY A 261 2.63 9.32 -44.62
CA GLY A 261 3.58 9.71 -43.57
C GLY A 261 5.04 9.39 -43.93
N GLN A 262 5.32 8.25 -44.59
CA GLN A 262 6.66 7.95 -45.10
C GLN A 262 7.08 8.95 -46.20
N SER A 263 6.15 9.35 -47.08
CA SER A 263 6.42 10.33 -48.15
C SER A 263 6.75 11.70 -47.56
N LEU A 264 5.93 12.18 -46.61
CA LEU A 264 6.11 13.48 -45.99
C LEU A 264 7.36 13.53 -45.09
N ALA A 265 7.70 12.44 -44.39
CA ALA A 265 8.95 12.34 -43.65
C ALA A 265 10.17 12.42 -44.58
N LYS A 266 10.13 11.68 -45.71
CA LYS A 266 11.15 11.73 -46.78
C LYS A 266 11.31 13.15 -47.32
N ASP A 267 10.21 13.83 -47.67
CA ASP A 267 10.23 15.18 -48.22
C ASP A 267 10.75 16.22 -47.22
N ALA A 268 10.50 16.00 -45.93
CA ALA A 268 11.05 16.83 -44.85
C ALA A 268 12.53 16.52 -44.54
N GLY A 269 13.11 15.45 -45.09
CA GLY A 269 14.45 14.98 -44.75
C GLY A 269 14.56 14.48 -43.30
N GLN A 270 13.47 13.95 -42.74
CA GLN A 270 13.35 13.51 -41.36
C GLN A 270 13.15 12.00 -41.27
N SER A 271 13.48 11.39 -40.12
CA SER A 271 13.02 10.03 -39.82
C SER A 271 11.49 10.03 -39.63
N SER A 272 10.85 8.87 -39.81
CA SER A 272 9.40 8.74 -39.55
C SER A 272 9.03 9.09 -38.11
N VAL A 273 9.87 8.74 -37.14
CA VAL A 273 9.65 9.05 -35.71
C VAL A 273 9.65 10.57 -35.47
N VAL A 274 10.67 11.28 -35.97
CA VAL A 274 10.79 12.74 -35.82
C VAL A 274 9.64 13.46 -36.51
N TRP A 275 9.26 13.02 -37.71
CA TRP A 275 8.13 13.59 -38.42
C TRP A 275 6.81 13.40 -37.67
N VAL A 276 6.55 12.20 -37.13
CA VAL A 276 5.35 11.92 -36.34
C VAL A 276 5.30 12.78 -35.07
N GLY A 277 6.42 12.96 -34.37
CA GLY A 277 6.50 13.86 -33.21
C GLY A 277 6.11 15.30 -33.57
N ASN A 278 6.75 15.87 -34.60
CA ASN A 278 6.42 17.22 -35.09
C ASN A 278 4.95 17.35 -35.55
N PHE A 279 4.40 16.28 -36.14
CA PHE A 279 3.00 16.24 -36.56
C PHE A 279 2.05 16.26 -35.36
N ILE A 280 2.31 15.43 -34.34
CA ILE A 280 1.53 15.38 -33.11
C ILE A 280 1.58 16.74 -32.40
N ASP A 281 2.75 17.34 -32.25
CA ASP A 281 2.91 18.66 -31.62
C ASP A 281 2.08 19.72 -32.36
N GLY A 282 2.19 19.77 -33.69
CA GLY A 282 1.40 20.69 -34.52
C GLY A 282 -0.10 20.44 -34.40
N PHE A 283 -0.52 19.18 -34.35
CA PHE A 283 -1.93 18.78 -34.20
C PHE A 283 -2.50 19.15 -32.83
N LEU A 284 -1.74 18.93 -31.75
CA LEU A 284 -2.15 19.26 -30.38
C LEU A 284 -2.19 20.78 -30.16
N VAL A 285 -1.21 21.54 -30.67
CA VAL A 285 -1.22 23.01 -30.67
C VAL A 285 -2.42 23.56 -31.43
N GLN A 286 -2.86 22.88 -32.49
CA GLN A 286 -4.06 23.20 -33.26
C GLN A 286 -5.34 22.57 -32.70
N GLN A 287 -5.33 22.12 -31.43
CA GLN A 287 -6.49 21.61 -30.70
C GLN A 287 -7.17 20.42 -31.38
N GLY A 288 -6.35 19.54 -31.96
CA GLY A 288 -6.83 18.37 -32.67
C GLY A 288 -7.41 18.67 -34.06
N GLN A 289 -7.13 19.84 -34.63
CA GLN A 289 -7.47 20.17 -36.03
C GLN A 289 -6.21 20.22 -36.90
N LEU A 290 -6.41 20.14 -38.22
CA LEU A 290 -5.38 20.36 -39.23
C LEU A 290 -5.82 21.47 -40.16
N TYR A 291 -4.89 22.16 -40.82
CA TYR A 291 -5.26 22.90 -42.02
C TYR A 291 -5.84 21.95 -43.07
N GLN A 292 -6.99 22.30 -43.66
CA GLN A 292 -7.54 21.58 -44.80
C GLN A 292 -6.58 21.65 -45.98
N LYS A 293 -6.07 22.85 -46.29
CA LYS A 293 -5.05 23.08 -47.31
C LYS A 293 -4.20 24.32 -46.98
N GLY A 294 -2.90 24.25 -47.25
CA GLY A 294 -1.94 25.29 -46.89
C GLY A 294 -1.50 25.22 -45.43
N GLY A 295 -1.13 26.36 -44.84
CA GLY A 295 -0.67 26.44 -43.44
C GLY A 295 0.82 26.21 -43.23
N ASN A 296 1.26 26.34 -41.97
CA ASN A 296 2.67 26.17 -41.56
C ASN A 296 3.01 24.75 -41.09
N THR A 297 2.00 23.89 -40.91
CA THR A 297 2.14 22.48 -40.53
C THR A 297 1.61 21.58 -41.64
N THR A 298 1.77 20.27 -41.52
CA THR A 298 1.21 19.31 -42.48
C THR A 298 -0.32 19.44 -42.55
N SER A 299 -0.84 19.77 -43.74
CA SER A 299 -2.28 19.86 -44.01
C SER A 299 -2.89 18.51 -44.38
N LEU A 300 -4.21 18.39 -44.20
CA LEU A 300 -4.98 17.22 -44.63
C LEU A 300 -4.88 16.99 -46.15
N TYR A 301 -4.84 18.08 -46.94
CA TYR A 301 -4.61 18.00 -48.38
C TYR A 301 -3.25 17.38 -48.71
N ALA A 302 -2.18 17.72 -47.99
CA ALA A 302 -0.86 17.14 -48.21
C ALA A 302 -0.88 15.63 -47.99
N LEU A 303 -1.50 15.17 -46.88
CA LEU A 303 -1.66 13.74 -46.59
C LEU A 303 -2.46 13.00 -47.67
N TYR A 304 -3.60 13.56 -48.09
CA TYR A 304 -4.41 12.96 -49.15
C TYR A 304 -3.73 12.96 -50.52
N ASN A 305 -2.96 14.02 -50.83
CA ASN A 305 -2.18 14.09 -52.05
C ASN A 305 -1.12 12.98 -52.10
N GLU A 306 -0.34 12.83 -51.02
CA GLU A 306 0.70 11.81 -50.96
C GLU A 306 0.12 10.39 -50.96
N ALA A 307 -1.00 10.16 -50.28
CA ALA A 307 -1.73 8.90 -50.35
C ALA A 307 -2.21 8.59 -51.78
N LEU A 308 -2.75 9.60 -52.47
CA LEU A 308 -3.22 9.48 -53.86
C LEU A 308 -2.07 9.13 -54.82
N GLN A 309 -0.93 9.83 -54.71
CA GLN A 309 0.24 9.55 -55.54
C GLN A 309 0.76 8.14 -55.29
N THR A 310 0.92 7.75 -54.02
CA THR A 310 1.37 6.41 -53.63
C THR A 310 0.51 5.30 -54.24
N LEU A 311 -0.82 5.46 -54.23
CA LEU A 311 -1.73 4.49 -54.85
C LEU A 311 -1.68 4.51 -56.38
N ALA A 312 -1.59 5.69 -57.01
CA ALA A 312 -1.50 5.83 -58.45
C ALA A 312 -0.21 5.20 -59.01
N ASP A 313 0.90 5.40 -58.32
CA ASP A 313 2.21 4.85 -58.67
C ASP A 313 2.24 3.34 -58.42
N SER A 314 1.67 2.88 -57.30
CA SER A 314 1.54 1.45 -57.01
C SER A 314 0.71 0.74 -58.08
N ARG A 315 -0.40 1.34 -58.51
CA ARG A 315 -1.23 0.82 -59.62
C ARG A 315 -0.41 0.70 -60.91
N THR A 316 0.36 1.72 -61.25
CA THR A 316 1.20 1.74 -62.46
C THR A 316 2.25 0.64 -62.38
N TYR A 317 2.98 0.57 -61.26
CA TYR A 317 3.97 -0.47 -61.00
C TYR A 317 3.37 -1.88 -61.13
N PHE A 318 2.24 -2.16 -60.49
CA PHE A 318 1.62 -3.49 -60.55
C PHE A 318 1.12 -3.83 -61.96
N SER A 319 0.61 -2.85 -62.70
CA SER A 319 0.19 -3.04 -64.10
C SER A 319 1.38 -3.37 -65.00
N GLU A 320 2.52 -2.70 -64.82
CA GLU A 320 3.76 -2.97 -65.56
C GLU A 320 4.35 -4.35 -65.24
N GLN A 321 4.19 -4.82 -64.01
CA GLN A 321 4.63 -6.14 -63.56
C GLN A 321 3.62 -7.27 -63.82
N ASN A 322 2.51 -6.99 -64.52
CA ASN A 322 1.40 -7.93 -64.80
C ASN A 322 0.78 -8.55 -63.53
N TYR A 323 0.77 -7.84 -62.41
CA TYR A 323 0.01 -8.24 -61.22
C TYR A 323 -1.47 -7.88 -61.37
N SER A 324 -2.33 -8.63 -60.68
CA SER A 324 -3.77 -8.32 -60.62
C SER A 324 -4.00 -7.05 -59.81
N VAL A 325 -4.63 -6.05 -60.42
CA VAL A 325 -5.02 -4.80 -59.76
C VAL A 325 -6.48 -4.91 -59.31
N PRO A 326 -6.77 -4.87 -58.00
CA PRO A 326 -8.15 -4.95 -57.51
C PRO A 326 -8.96 -3.72 -57.91
N ALA A 327 -10.26 -3.90 -58.18
CA ALA A 327 -11.15 -2.80 -58.55
C ALA A 327 -11.26 -1.75 -57.42
N GLU A 328 -11.18 -2.21 -56.18
CA GLU A 328 -11.18 -1.39 -54.97
C GLU A 328 -10.02 -0.37 -54.94
N LEU A 329 -8.88 -0.64 -55.60
CA LEU A 329 -7.80 0.34 -55.70
C LEU A 329 -8.23 1.58 -56.50
N ASN A 330 -8.94 1.39 -57.60
CA ASN A 330 -9.44 2.50 -58.40
C ASN A 330 -10.53 3.29 -57.66
N GLN A 331 -11.34 2.60 -56.86
CA GLN A 331 -12.31 3.25 -56.00
C GLN A 331 -11.63 4.12 -54.94
N ALA A 332 -10.62 3.61 -54.24
CA ALA A 332 -9.85 4.37 -53.25
C ALA A 332 -9.19 5.63 -53.85
N ILE A 333 -8.60 5.51 -55.06
CA ILE A 333 -8.04 6.65 -55.80
C ILE A 333 -9.13 7.70 -56.08
N SER A 334 -10.31 7.27 -56.56
CA SER A 334 -11.44 8.17 -56.83
C SER A 334 -11.94 8.84 -55.54
N ASP A 335 -12.00 8.09 -54.43
CA ASP A 335 -12.47 8.59 -53.14
C ASP A 335 -11.53 9.69 -52.61
N LEU A 336 -10.21 9.50 -52.71
CA LEU A 336 -9.22 10.52 -52.33
C LEU A 336 -9.34 11.78 -53.20
N GLN A 337 -9.50 11.65 -54.51
CA GLN A 337 -9.68 12.79 -55.41
C GLN A 337 -10.92 13.61 -55.05
N VAL A 338 -12.04 12.94 -54.73
CA VAL A 338 -13.27 13.59 -54.27
C VAL A 338 -13.06 14.31 -52.94
N ARG A 339 -12.39 13.66 -51.97
CA ARG A 339 -12.09 14.26 -50.66
C ARG A 339 -11.19 15.49 -50.80
N MET A 340 -10.13 15.41 -51.60
CA MET A 340 -9.22 16.53 -51.86
C MET A 340 -9.91 17.72 -52.51
N ALA A 341 -10.82 17.47 -53.47
CA ALA A 341 -11.56 18.53 -54.15
C ALA A 341 -12.51 19.31 -53.23
N ALA A 342 -12.90 18.73 -52.08
CA ALA A 342 -13.76 19.36 -51.09
C ALA A 342 -13.01 20.25 -50.09
N LEU A 343 -11.68 20.16 -50.01
CA LEU A 343 -10.85 20.89 -49.05
C LEU A 343 -10.64 22.36 -49.46
N GLN A 344 -10.64 23.25 -48.46
CA GLN A 344 -10.53 24.69 -48.66
C GLN A 344 -9.18 25.24 -48.19
N GLU A 345 -8.68 26.26 -48.89
CA GLU A 345 -7.39 26.92 -48.57
C GLU A 345 -7.49 27.73 -47.27
N SER A 346 -6.46 27.66 -46.42
CA SER A 346 -6.33 28.44 -45.18
C SER A 346 -7.49 28.27 -44.19
N GLN A 347 -8.23 27.17 -44.29
CA GLN A 347 -9.28 26.78 -43.35
C GLN A 347 -8.80 25.61 -42.50
N TYR A 348 -9.15 25.60 -41.22
CA TYR A 348 -8.96 24.41 -40.39
C TYR A 348 -10.03 23.36 -40.71
N THR A 349 -9.72 22.09 -40.45
CA THR A 349 -10.73 21.07 -40.29
C THR A 349 -11.66 21.49 -39.15
N ASN A 350 -12.90 21.03 -39.22
CA ASN A 350 -13.91 21.30 -38.20
C ASN A 350 -14.48 19.97 -37.70
N VAL A 351 -13.58 19.09 -37.26
CA VAL A 351 -13.98 17.82 -36.66
C VAL A 351 -14.50 18.12 -35.27
N SER A 352 -15.68 17.60 -34.96
CA SER A 352 -16.22 17.60 -33.61
C SER A 352 -17.04 16.34 -33.44
N ILE A 353 -16.84 15.65 -32.32
CA ILE A 353 -17.57 14.42 -32.00
C ILE A 353 -18.65 14.76 -30.97
N PRO A 354 -19.94 14.61 -31.32
CA PRO A 354 -21.04 14.75 -30.37
C PRO A 354 -20.91 13.75 -29.24
N VAL A 355 -21.19 14.17 -27.99
CA VAL A 355 -21.21 13.24 -26.84
C VAL A 355 -22.24 12.11 -27.03
N SER A 356 -23.24 12.29 -27.90
CA SER A 356 -24.21 11.25 -28.26
C SER A 356 -23.59 10.01 -28.93
N GLN A 357 -22.36 10.09 -29.45
CA GLN A 357 -21.64 8.94 -30.00
C GLN A 357 -20.92 8.11 -28.92
N VAL A 358 -20.79 8.65 -27.70
CA VAL A 358 -20.13 8.00 -26.55
C VAL A 358 -21.08 7.90 -25.34
N THR A 359 -22.39 7.78 -25.60
CA THR A 359 -23.45 7.79 -24.56
C THR A 359 -23.25 6.79 -23.45
N GLY A 360 -22.81 5.57 -23.75
CA GLY A 360 -22.58 4.56 -22.70
C GLY A 360 -21.53 4.97 -21.66
N TRP A 361 -20.52 5.77 -22.07
CA TRP A 361 -19.54 6.34 -21.16
C TRP A 361 -20.07 7.59 -20.45
N LEU A 362 -20.83 8.43 -21.16
CA LEU A 362 -21.50 9.59 -20.55
C LEU A 362 -22.49 9.15 -19.47
N ASP A 363 -23.31 8.13 -19.71
CA ASP A 363 -24.24 7.56 -18.74
C ASP A 363 -23.50 7.08 -17.49
N ARG A 364 -22.32 6.47 -17.67
CA ARG A 364 -21.47 6.06 -16.54
C ARG A 364 -20.94 7.25 -15.75
N ILE A 365 -20.51 8.32 -16.42
CA ILE A 365 -20.05 9.56 -15.79
C ILE A 365 -21.21 10.25 -15.06
N ASN A 366 -22.41 10.30 -15.66
CA ASN A 366 -23.60 10.88 -15.04
C ASN A 366 -24.07 10.09 -13.82
N ASN A 367 -24.08 8.75 -13.90
CA ASN A 367 -24.36 7.89 -12.75
C ASN A 367 -23.30 8.09 -11.65
N ALA A 368 -22.03 8.28 -12.01
CA ALA A 368 -20.99 8.60 -11.03
C ALA A 368 -21.25 9.95 -10.34
N LYS A 369 -21.63 10.99 -11.09
CA LYS A 369 -21.98 12.31 -10.54
C LYS A 369 -23.15 12.24 -9.57
N GLU A 370 -24.25 11.60 -9.98
CA GLU A 370 -25.44 11.44 -9.15
C GLU A 370 -25.14 10.61 -7.90
N PHE A 371 -24.35 9.53 -8.03
CA PHE A 371 -23.94 8.71 -6.90
C PHE A 371 -23.05 9.49 -5.92
N ILE A 372 -22.11 10.28 -6.42
CA ILE A 372 -21.21 11.09 -5.58
C ILE A 372 -21.98 12.21 -4.90
N ALA A 373 -22.95 12.83 -5.58
CA ALA A 373 -23.83 13.83 -4.97
C ALA A 373 -24.64 13.22 -3.81
N ASP A 374 -25.32 12.08 -4.03
CA ASP A 374 -26.07 11.37 -2.98
C ASP A 374 -25.15 10.87 -1.86
N LEU A 375 -23.95 10.39 -2.18
CA LEU A 375 -22.97 9.97 -1.19
C LEU A 375 -22.47 11.16 -0.35
N ASN A 376 -22.14 12.29 -0.98
CA ASN A 376 -21.70 13.50 -0.30
C ASN A 376 -22.77 14.00 0.68
N GLU A 377 -24.03 14.06 0.23
CA GLU A 377 -25.17 14.40 1.09
C GLU A 377 -25.28 13.45 2.29
N ARG A 378 -25.22 12.14 2.07
CA ARG A 378 -25.32 11.13 3.13
C ARG A 378 -24.15 11.16 4.10
N LEU A 379 -22.93 11.41 3.62
CA LEU A 379 -21.76 11.54 4.49
C LEU A 379 -21.82 12.81 5.33
N ILE A 380 -22.32 13.92 4.78
CA ILE A 380 -22.60 15.14 5.56
C ILE A 380 -23.68 14.86 6.60
N ASN A 381 -24.72 14.12 6.25
CA ASN A 381 -25.77 13.68 7.15
C ASN A 381 -25.54 12.27 7.74
N TYR A 382 -24.30 11.96 8.12
CA TYR A 382 -23.86 10.58 8.42
C TYR A 382 -24.81 9.77 9.30
N LYS A 383 -25.30 10.35 10.41
CA LYS A 383 -26.18 9.70 11.39
C LYS A 383 -27.58 10.31 11.49
N GLY A 384 -28.01 11.08 10.49
CA GLY A 384 -29.30 11.78 10.54
C GLY A 384 -29.33 13.01 11.44
N GLN A 385 -28.23 13.76 11.47
CA GLN A 385 -28.09 14.99 12.26
C GLN A 385 -28.74 16.22 11.61
N ASP A 386 -29.10 16.14 10.32
CA ASP A 386 -29.83 17.19 9.64
C ASP A 386 -31.29 17.27 10.17
N PRO A 387 -31.82 18.46 10.49
CA PRO A 387 -33.21 18.63 10.95
C PRO A 387 -34.26 18.10 9.97
N ASN A 388 -33.96 18.05 8.68
CA ASN A 388 -34.81 17.56 7.61
C ASN A 388 -34.48 16.12 7.20
N THR A 389 -33.78 15.34 8.04
CA THR A 389 -33.47 13.95 7.72
C THR A 389 -34.72 13.14 7.35
N CYS A 390 -34.62 12.33 6.30
CA CYS A 390 -35.70 11.45 5.86
C CYS A 390 -36.07 10.45 6.97
N SER A 391 -37.37 10.29 7.23
CA SER A 391 -37.88 9.37 8.25
C SER A 391 -39.23 8.80 7.83
N PRO A 392 -39.74 7.74 8.49
CA PRO A 392 -41.07 7.20 8.19
C PRO A 392 -42.19 8.25 8.22
N THR A 393 -42.01 9.36 8.95
CA THR A 393 -42.95 10.48 9.06
C THR A 393 -42.54 11.71 8.25
N ASN A 394 -41.31 11.78 7.76
CA ASN A 394 -40.78 12.86 6.91
C ASN A 394 -40.17 12.27 5.63
N ASN A 395 -41.01 12.00 4.64
CA ASN A 395 -40.63 11.49 3.32
C ASN A 395 -40.95 12.52 2.21
N SER A 396 -40.79 13.82 2.51
CA SER A 396 -40.94 14.86 1.50
C SER A 396 -39.79 14.79 0.49
N SER A 397 -39.96 15.41 -0.68
CA SER A 397 -38.88 15.56 -1.67
C SER A 397 -37.68 16.35 -1.15
N ASP A 398 -37.83 17.03 -0.02
CA ASP A 398 -36.88 18.00 0.52
C ASP A 398 -36.13 17.44 1.74
N CYS A 399 -36.33 16.14 2.05
CA CYS A 399 -35.64 15.49 3.16
C CYS A 399 -34.23 15.04 2.75
N VAL A 400 -33.31 15.07 3.72
CA VAL A 400 -31.90 14.71 3.51
C VAL A 400 -31.67 13.27 3.89
N ASN A 401 -31.04 12.48 3.03
CA ASN A 401 -30.76 11.09 3.33
C ASN A 401 -29.56 10.96 4.28
N SER A 402 -29.57 9.98 5.18
CA SER A 402 -28.41 9.66 6.03
C SER A 402 -27.64 8.43 5.53
N PHE A 403 -26.38 8.30 5.96
CA PHE A 403 -25.56 7.11 5.69
C PHE A 403 -25.94 5.94 6.60
N ILE A 404 -26.17 6.23 7.88
CA ILE A 404 -26.69 5.31 8.89
C ILE A 404 -28.14 5.68 9.20
N ASP A 405 -29.02 4.69 9.41
CA ASP A 405 -30.39 4.93 9.86
C ASP A 405 -30.39 5.73 11.19
N PRO A 406 -31.10 6.87 11.27
CA PRO A 406 -31.10 7.71 12.47
C PRO A 406 -31.66 7.00 13.72
N VAL A 407 -32.63 6.09 13.56
CA VAL A 407 -33.20 5.30 14.66
C VAL A 407 -32.15 4.34 15.20
N TYR A 408 -31.43 3.66 14.30
CA TYR A 408 -30.30 2.81 14.68
C TYR A 408 -29.21 3.60 15.38
N ALA A 409 -28.82 4.76 14.82
CA ALA A 409 -27.79 5.62 15.40
C ALA A 409 -28.17 6.11 16.81
N ALA A 410 -29.43 6.47 17.04
CA ALA A 410 -29.92 6.84 18.36
C ALA A 410 -29.80 5.69 19.36
N LYS A 411 -30.26 4.48 18.99
CA LYS A 411 -30.14 3.30 19.86
C LYS A 411 -28.68 2.92 20.14
N ALA A 412 -27.80 3.02 19.14
CA ALA A 412 -26.37 2.78 19.32
C ALA A 412 -25.74 3.77 20.31
N ILE A 413 -26.09 5.05 20.23
CA ILE A 413 -25.63 6.08 21.18
C ILE A 413 -26.15 5.80 22.59
N ASP A 414 -27.41 5.40 22.73
CA ASP A 414 -28.00 5.05 24.03
C ASP A 414 -27.30 3.84 24.65
N HIS A 415 -27.05 2.79 23.85
CA HIS A 415 -26.30 1.62 24.29
C HIS A 415 -24.87 1.98 24.72
N TYR A 416 -24.17 2.80 23.94
CA TYR A 416 -22.84 3.32 24.31
C TYR A 416 -22.87 4.13 25.62
N ASN A 417 -23.87 4.99 25.81
CA ASN A 417 -24.02 5.75 27.05
C ASN A 417 -24.27 4.84 28.26
N ILE A 418 -25.07 3.77 28.11
CA ILE A 418 -25.27 2.75 29.16
C ILE A 418 -23.94 2.10 29.51
N LEU A 419 -23.22 1.61 28.50
CA LEU A 419 -21.90 1.02 28.64
C LEU A 419 -20.93 1.94 29.37
N ARG A 420 -20.84 3.22 28.97
CA ARG A 420 -20.00 4.24 29.62
C ARG A 420 -20.37 4.44 31.08
N ASN A 421 -21.64 4.63 31.37
CA ASN A 421 -22.09 4.88 32.74
C ASN A 421 -21.82 3.66 33.65
N VAL A 422 -21.98 2.44 33.13
CA VAL A 422 -21.66 1.21 33.87
C VAL A 422 -20.15 1.15 34.12
N TYR A 423 -19.33 1.37 33.09
CA TYR A 423 -17.88 1.38 33.19
C TYR A 423 -17.38 2.42 34.22
N GLU A 424 -17.81 3.68 34.10
CA GLU A 424 -17.44 4.76 35.02
C GLU A 424 -17.85 4.44 36.46
N GLY A 425 -18.98 3.75 36.65
CA GLY A 425 -19.42 3.27 37.95
C GLY A 425 -18.48 2.21 38.55
N ILE A 426 -18.04 1.23 37.75
CA ILE A 426 -17.21 0.10 38.23
C ILE A 426 -15.70 0.40 38.21
N ALA A 427 -15.24 1.44 37.53
CA ALA A 427 -13.82 1.75 37.35
C ALA A 427 -12.99 1.80 38.66
N PRO A 428 -13.45 2.44 39.76
CA PRO A 428 -12.72 2.42 41.03
C PRO A 428 -12.57 1.01 41.61
N SER A 429 -13.58 0.16 41.40
CA SER A 429 -13.57 -1.23 41.87
C SER A 429 -12.62 -2.10 41.06
N LEU A 430 -12.55 -1.89 39.74
CA LEU A 430 -11.57 -2.56 38.87
C LEU A 430 -10.12 -2.21 39.27
N GLN A 431 -9.87 -0.96 39.69
CA GLN A 431 -8.58 -0.57 40.21
C GLN A 431 -8.25 -1.30 41.52
N LEU A 432 -9.20 -1.41 42.44
CA LEU A 432 -9.04 -2.20 43.67
C LEU A 432 -8.84 -3.68 43.38
N ALA A 433 -9.52 -4.23 42.39
CA ALA A 433 -9.35 -5.63 41.97
C ALA A 433 -7.93 -5.90 41.48
N THR A 434 -7.40 -5.02 40.64
CA THR A 434 -6.01 -5.11 40.14
C THR A 434 -5.01 -5.06 41.29
N GLN A 435 -5.23 -4.16 42.26
CA GLN A 435 -4.40 -4.08 43.47
C GLN A 435 -4.50 -5.35 44.32
N ALA A 436 -5.70 -5.91 44.50
CA ALA A 436 -5.91 -7.13 45.28
C ALA A 436 -5.17 -8.33 44.66
N VAL A 437 -5.23 -8.53 43.34
CA VAL A 437 -4.49 -9.61 42.66
C VAL A 437 -2.98 -9.45 42.87
N ARG A 438 -2.45 -8.23 42.70
CA ARG A 438 -1.02 -7.95 42.96
C ARG A 438 -0.64 -8.25 44.40
N ASP A 439 -1.37 -7.68 45.35
CA ASP A 439 -1.02 -7.76 46.77
C ASP A 439 -1.10 -9.21 47.27
N LEU A 440 -2.08 -9.97 46.81
CA LEU A 440 -2.15 -11.41 47.10
C LEU A 440 -1.01 -12.20 46.46
N THR A 441 -0.56 -11.83 45.25
CA THR A 441 0.58 -12.47 44.59
C THR A 441 1.86 -12.25 45.39
N PHE A 442 2.14 -11.01 45.81
CA PHE A 442 3.29 -10.68 46.64
C PHE A 442 3.22 -11.29 48.05
N GLU A 443 2.04 -11.32 48.66
CA GLU A 443 1.84 -12.01 49.94
C GLU A 443 2.13 -13.52 49.81
N LEU A 444 1.66 -14.16 48.73
CA LEU A 444 1.96 -15.57 48.48
C LEU A 444 3.47 -15.81 48.29
N ILE A 445 4.17 -14.96 47.54
CA ILE A 445 5.63 -15.03 47.41
C ILE A 445 6.30 -14.92 48.79
N GLY A 446 5.92 -13.95 49.62
CA GLY A 446 6.44 -13.81 50.99
C GLY A 446 6.17 -15.04 51.87
N CYS A 447 4.97 -15.64 51.74
CA CYS A 447 4.60 -16.86 52.47
C CYS A 447 5.39 -18.09 52.03
N LEU A 448 5.76 -18.19 50.75
CA LEU A 448 6.60 -19.29 50.26
C LEU A 448 8.00 -19.30 50.90
N HIS A 449 8.52 -18.13 51.27
CA HIS A 449 9.82 -17.99 51.94
C HIS A 449 9.74 -18.14 53.46
N THR A 450 8.72 -17.54 54.08
CA THR A 450 8.62 -17.46 55.56
C THR A 450 7.73 -18.53 56.19
N GLY A 451 6.96 -19.26 55.37
CA GLY A 451 5.96 -20.24 55.80
C GLY A 451 4.67 -19.63 56.38
N CYS A 452 4.58 -18.31 56.54
CA CYS A 452 3.41 -17.57 57.04
C CYS A 452 2.72 -18.22 58.24
N ALA A 453 3.49 -18.59 59.28
CA ALA A 453 2.98 -19.29 60.44
C ALA A 453 1.82 -18.53 61.13
N GLY A 454 0.64 -19.16 61.20
CA GLY A 454 -0.57 -18.59 61.82
C GLY A 454 -1.45 -17.76 60.88
N ASN A 455 -1.13 -17.67 59.58
CA ASN A 455 -2.03 -17.09 58.59
C ASN A 455 -3.01 -18.15 58.07
N ASP A 456 -4.26 -18.13 58.56
CA ASP A 456 -5.31 -19.08 58.17
C ASP A 456 -5.67 -19.03 56.66
N ARG A 457 -5.21 -18.00 55.95
CA ARG A 457 -5.40 -17.85 54.50
C ARG A 457 -4.39 -18.65 53.66
N TYR A 458 -3.25 -19.03 54.25
CA TYR A 458 -2.16 -19.71 53.55
C TYR A 458 -2.16 -21.21 53.84
N ASN A 459 -2.10 -22.03 52.80
CA ASN A 459 -1.92 -23.47 52.90
C ASN A 459 -0.53 -23.86 52.38
N ALA A 460 0.33 -24.29 53.29
CA ALA A 460 1.71 -24.68 52.99
C ALA A 460 1.82 -26.00 52.18
N GLU A 461 0.84 -26.90 52.29
CA GLU A 461 0.83 -28.18 51.56
C GLU A 461 0.54 -27.98 50.08
N THR A 462 -0.48 -27.17 49.77
CA THR A 462 -0.89 -26.88 48.40
C THR A 462 -0.21 -25.64 47.81
N LYS A 463 0.58 -24.91 48.61
CA LYS A 463 1.22 -23.64 48.24
C LYS A 463 0.20 -22.61 47.71
N THR A 464 -0.94 -22.51 48.38
CA THR A 464 -2.04 -21.62 47.99
C THR A 464 -2.32 -20.54 49.02
N LEU A 465 -2.79 -19.39 48.57
CA LEU A 465 -3.25 -18.29 49.42
C LEU A 465 -4.64 -17.83 48.98
N THR A 466 -5.59 -17.76 49.91
CA THR A 466 -6.96 -17.27 49.62
C THR A 466 -7.21 -15.90 50.26
N GLY A 467 -7.74 -14.95 49.48
CA GLY A 467 -8.10 -13.63 49.98
C GLY A 467 -9.19 -13.00 49.12
N SER A 468 -10.14 -12.32 49.76
CA SER A 468 -11.26 -11.65 49.07
C SER A 468 -12.05 -12.57 48.12
N GLY A 469 -12.15 -13.86 48.44
CA GLY A 469 -12.82 -14.88 47.63
C GLY A 469 -11.95 -15.56 46.56
N LEU A 470 -10.83 -14.95 46.17
CA LEU A 470 -9.91 -15.46 45.16
C LEU A 470 -8.83 -16.36 45.81
N THR A 471 -8.52 -17.48 45.19
CA THR A 471 -7.39 -18.34 45.59
C THR A 471 -6.28 -18.27 44.55
N LEU A 472 -5.06 -17.99 45.00
CA LEU A 472 -3.85 -18.07 44.19
C LEU A 472 -3.09 -19.35 44.50
N ALA A 473 -2.59 -20.02 43.48
CA ALA A 473 -1.68 -21.16 43.60
C ALA A 473 -0.40 -20.90 42.79
N MET A 474 0.76 -21.22 43.38
CA MET A 474 2.04 -21.12 42.69
C MET A 474 2.44 -22.47 42.08
N VAL A 475 2.78 -22.46 40.79
CA VAL A 475 3.25 -23.63 40.04
C VAL A 475 4.56 -23.26 39.32
N PRO A 476 5.69 -23.96 39.55
CA PRO A 476 6.91 -23.73 38.79
C PRO A 476 6.72 -24.10 37.31
N TYR A 477 7.35 -23.35 36.41
CA TYR A 477 7.28 -23.60 34.97
C TYR A 477 8.62 -24.08 34.41
N ALA A 478 8.62 -25.26 33.79
CA ALA A 478 9.77 -25.83 33.09
C ALA A 478 9.61 -25.65 31.58
N VAL A 479 10.67 -25.19 30.91
CA VAL A 479 10.71 -25.02 29.44
C VAL A 479 10.95 -26.37 28.72
N THR A 480 11.51 -27.35 29.42
CA THR A 480 11.79 -28.71 28.90
C THR A 480 11.42 -29.77 29.93
N ASP A 481 10.90 -30.91 29.46
CA ASP A 481 10.62 -32.09 30.29
C ASP A 481 11.91 -32.71 30.83
N GLY A 482 12.42 -32.13 31.91
CA GLY A 482 13.54 -32.64 32.70
C GLY A 482 13.24 -32.44 34.18
N GLN A 483 13.77 -33.32 35.04
CA GLN A 483 13.69 -33.12 36.49
C GLN A 483 14.68 -32.03 36.92
N THR A 484 14.35 -30.77 36.64
CA THR A 484 15.04 -29.62 37.21
C THR A 484 14.41 -29.26 38.55
N THR A 485 15.24 -28.86 39.51
CA THR A 485 14.79 -28.40 40.84
C THR A 485 14.76 -26.87 40.95
N GLU A 486 15.32 -26.20 39.95
CA GLU A 486 15.37 -24.74 39.81
C GLU A 486 14.67 -24.34 38.51
N PHE A 487 13.97 -23.22 38.54
CA PHE A 487 13.11 -22.73 37.48
C PHE A 487 13.34 -21.24 37.27
N ASN A 488 13.33 -20.80 36.00
CA ASN A 488 13.40 -19.38 35.64
C ASN A 488 12.01 -18.71 35.63
N ALA A 489 10.92 -19.47 35.73
CA ALA A 489 9.57 -18.94 35.62
C ALA A 489 8.59 -19.62 36.58
N PHE A 490 7.64 -18.85 37.08
CA PHE A 490 6.63 -19.30 38.06
C PHE A 490 5.24 -18.79 37.66
N ASP A 491 4.27 -19.70 37.55
CA ASP A 491 2.86 -19.40 37.28
C ASP A 491 2.12 -19.19 38.61
N PHE A 492 1.44 -18.05 38.73
CA PHE A 492 0.46 -17.77 39.78
C PHE A 492 -0.94 -17.92 39.18
N THR A 493 -1.58 -19.06 39.41
CA THR A 493 -2.92 -19.34 38.87
C THR A 493 -4.01 -18.74 39.75
N LEU A 494 -4.97 -18.06 39.15
CA LEU A 494 -6.12 -17.43 39.79
C LEU A 494 -7.32 -18.39 39.74
N ILE A 495 -7.87 -18.73 40.90
CA ILE A 495 -8.95 -19.71 41.03
C ILE A 495 -10.11 -19.10 41.81
N GLY A 496 -11.28 -19.02 41.15
CA GLY A 496 -12.54 -18.59 41.75
C GLY A 496 -12.87 -17.11 41.54
N ASP A 497 -13.60 -16.54 42.49
CA ASP A 497 -14.22 -15.22 42.37
C ASP A 497 -13.52 -14.19 43.25
N LEU A 498 -13.00 -13.13 42.63
CA LEU A 498 -12.52 -11.95 43.35
C LEU A 498 -13.69 -11.03 43.69
N LYS A 499 -13.81 -10.68 44.97
CA LYS A 499 -14.86 -9.80 45.49
C LYS A 499 -14.26 -8.50 45.99
N VAL A 500 -14.62 -7.39 45.36
CA VAL A 500 -14.15 -6.04 45.73
C VAL A 500 -15.31 -5.11 46.06
N PRO A 501 -15.15 -4.18 47.02
CA PRO A 501 -16.19 -3.21 47.34
C PRO A 501 -16.53 -2.36 46.12
N PHE A 502 -17.83 -2.22 45.83
CA PHE A 502 -18.35 -1.42 44.71
C PHE A 502 -19.05 -0.14 45.21
N ASP A 503 -19.82 -0.25 46.30
CA ASP A 503 -20.41 0.86 47.06
C ASP A 503 -20.53 0.44 48.56
N VAL A 504 -21.02 1.30 49.45
CA VAL A 504 -21.11 1.07 50.91
C VAL A 504 -21.85 -0.23 51.28
N ALA A 505 -22.66 -0.79 50.38
CA ALA A 505 -23.43 -2.03 50.57
C ALA A 505 -23.31 -3.07 49.43
N GLU A 506 -22.54 -2.81 48.37
CA GLU A 506 -22.48 -3.66 47.18
C GLU A 506 -21.06 -4.13 46.87
N THR A 507 -20.94 -5.30 46.24
CA THR A 507 -19.66 -5.95 45.94
C THR A 507 -19.62 -6.32 44.46
N LEU A 508 -18.58 -5.87 43.75
CA LEU A 508 -18.30 -6.32 42.39
C LEU A 508 -17.65 -7.71 42.48
N THR A 509 -18.18 -8.65 41.72
CA THR A 509 -17.64 -10.01 41.61
C THR A 509 -16.98 -10.18 40.25
N ILE A 510 -15.73 -10.64 40.24
CA ILE A 510 -14.94 -10.91 39.04
C ILE A 510 -14.57 -12.39 39.08
N SER A 511 -15.12 -13.16 38.16
CA SER A 511 -14.87 -14.61 38.07
C SER A 511 -13.75 -14.89 37.08
N PHE A 512 -12.76 -15.65 37.50
CA PHE A 512 -11.68 -16.15 36.65
C PHE A 512 -11.92 -17.63 36.35
N ASN A 513 -12.21 -17.94 35.09
CA ASN A 513 -12.54 -19.29 34.66
C ASN A 513 -11.42 -19.88 33.80
N ASP A 514 -11.28 -21.20 33.89
CA ASP A 514 -10.39 -21.97 33.03
C ASP A 514 -11.14 -22.41 31.76
N ILE A 515 -10.45 -22.48 30.63
CA ILE A 515 -10.99 -23.01 29.37
C ILE A 515 -10.39 -24.40 29.12
N ASP A 516 -11.25 -25.38 28.84
CA ASP A 516 -10.83 -26.70 28.39
C ASP A 516 -10.58 -26.68 26.87
N GLY A 517 -9.47 -27.29 26.43
CA GLY A 517 -9.05 -27.36 25.04
C GLY A 517 -8.43 -28.72 24.69
N THR A 518 -7.86 -28.79 23.49
CA THR A 518 -7.19 -30.00 23.00
C THR A 518 -5.88 -29.60 22.33
N ASP A 519 -4.77 -30.26 22.65
CA ASP A 519 -3.49 -30.02 21.98
C ASP A 519 -3.46 -30.58 20.55
N SER A 520 -2.36 -30.33 19.83
CA SER A 520 -2.11 -30.83 18.47
C SER A 520 -2.10 -32.36 18.36
N GLU A 521 -2.00 -33.07 19.49
CA GLU A 521 -1.96 -34.53 19.57
C GLU A 521 -3.33 -35.12 19.96
N GLY A 522 -4.33 -34.27 20.23
CA GLY A 522 -5.67 -34.70 20.62
C GLY A 522 -5.86 -34.89 22.12
N ASN A 523 -4.89 -34.53 22.97
CA ASN A 523 -5.02 -34.65 24.42
C ASN A 523 -5.76 -33.45 24.99
N ALA A 524 -6.59 -33.68 26.01
CA ALA A 524 -7.27 -32.61 26.72
C ALA A 524 -6.26 -31.71 27.43
N THR A 525 -6.28 -30.42 27.10
CA THR A 525 -5.52 -29.37 27.76
C THR A 525 -6.44 -28.44 28.53
N LYS A 526 -5.90 -27.74 29.52
CA LYS A 526 -6.66 -26.73 30.26
C LYS A 526 -5.87 -25.44 30.31
N GLU A 527 -6.42 -24.38 29.72
CA GLU A 527 -5.88 -23.04 29.83
C GLU A 527 -6.38 -22.41 31.12
N LYS A 528 -5.45 -22.04 32.00
CA LYS A 528 -5.76 -21.48 33.31
C LYS A 528 -5.57 -19.97 33.32
N ALA A 529 -6.40 -19.28 34.09
CA ALA A 529 -6.15 -17.88 34.44
C ALA A 529 -4.87 -17.78 35.28
N ARG A 530 -3.86 -17.04 34.81
CA ARG A 530 -2.55 -16.96 35.45
C ARG A 530 -1.81 -15.66 35.21
N ILE A 531 -0.85 -15.41 36.09
CA ILE A 531 0.25 -14.45 35.90
C ILE A 531 1.54 -15.24 36.02
N ARG A 532 2.37 -15.22 34.98
CA ARG A 532 3.72 -15.79 34.98
C ARG A 532 4.73 -14.70 35.24
N VAL A 533 5.65 -14.97 36.14
CA VAL A 533 6.80 -14.10 36.45
C VAL A 533 8.07 -14.82 36.03
N VAL A 534 8.90 -14.16 35.23
CA VAL A 534 10.14 -14.72 34.67
C VAL A 534 11.35 -14.01 35.31
N TYR A 535 12.40 -14.77 35.62
CA TYR A 535 13.65 -14.29 36.18
C TYR A 535 14.83 -14.76 35.34
N GLU A 536 15.91 -13.98 35.38
CA GLU A 536 17.15 -14.26 34.64
C GLU A 536 17.84 -15.53 35.14
N ASP A 537 17.92 -15.72 36.47
CA ASP A 537 18.54 -16.91 37.07
C ASP A 537 17.47 -17.91 37.52
N ALA A 538 17.80 -19.20 37.43
CA ALA A 538 16.95 -20.26 37.92
C ALA A 538 16.95 -20.30 39.46
N SER A 539 15.79 -20.55 40.06
CA SER A 539 15.66 -20.69 41.51
C SER A 539 14.62 -21.74 41.90
N VAL A 540 14.70 -22.26 43.13
CA VAL A 540 13.73 -23.25 43.63
C VAL A 540 12.36 -22.63 43.92
N LEU A 541 12.36 -21.38 44.39
CA LEU A 541 11.18 -20.57 44.70
C LEU A 541 11.28 -19.23 43.96
N PRO A 542 10.14 -18.58 43.66
CA PRO A 542 10.18 -17.23 43.12
C PRO A 542 10.95 -16.32 44.09
N PRO A 543 11.97 -15.58 43.62
CA PRO A 543 12.69 -14.61 44.43
C PRO A 543 11.75 -13.57 45.06
N LEU A 544 12.14 -13.00 46.20
CA LEU A 544 11.41 -11.88 46.77
C LEU A 544 11.55 -10.66 45.84
N PRO A 545 10.48 -9.88 45.59
CA PRO A 545 10.53 -8.70 44.72
C PRO A 545 11.57 -7.64 45.15
N GLU A 546 11.93 -7.61 46.44
CA GLU A 546 12.94 -6.70 46.99
C GLU A 546 14.37 -7.20 46.77
N GLU A 547 14.56 -8.50 46.50
CA GLU A 547 15.87 -9.13 46.30
C GLU A 547 16.24 -9.19 44.82
N LYS A 548 15.28 -9.50 43.95
CA LYS A 548 15.51 -9.64 42.52
C LYS A 548 14.31 -9.18 41.71
N GLU A 549 14.56 -8.26 40.78
CA GLU A 549 13.57 -7.79 39.83
C GLU A 549 13.27 -8.87 38.76
N PRO A 550 12.01 -9.06 38.37
CA PRO A 550 11.64 -9.94 37.26
C PRO A 550 12.23 -9.48 35.91
N LEU A 551 12.63 -10.43 35.07
CA LEU A 551 13.00 -10.20 33.68
C LEU A 551 11.77 -9.92 32.79
N GLY A 552 10.59 -10.42 33.16
CA GLY A 552 9.38 -10.21 32.37
C GLY A 552 8.14 -10.84 33.00
N PHE A 553 6.99 -10.53 32.41
CA PHE A 553 5.69 -11.00 32.84
C PHE A 553 4.88 -11.54 31.66
N ASP A 554 4.10 -12.59 31.89
CA ASP A 554 3.15 -13.13 30.93
C ASP A 554 1.81 -13.36 31.64
N VAL A 555 0.81 -12.56 31.28
CA VAL A 555 -0.55 -12.62 31.83
C VAL A 555 -1.42 -13.35 30.83
N ASN A 556 -2.21 -14.32 31.30
CA ASN A 556 -3.20 -15.01 30.48
C ASN A 556 -4.45 -15.26 31.30
N TRP A 557 -5.54 -14.59 30.97
CA TRP A 557 -6.86 -14.75 31.55
C TRP A 557 -7.80 -15.21 30.43
N PRO A 558 -8.01 -16.53 30.29
CA PRO A 558 -8.68 -17.09 29.13
C PRO A 558 -10.19 -16.76 29.13
N GLU A 559 -10.82 -16.72 30.30
CA GLU A 559 -12.20 -16.24 30.45
C GLU A 559 -12.36 -15.49 31.79
N VAL A 560 -12.75 -14.22 31.71
CA VAL A 560 -13.12 -13.39 32.86
C VAL A 560 -14.57 -12.95 32.71
N LYS A 561 -15.37 -13.10 33.77
CA LYS A 561 -16.76 -12.65 33.80
C LYS A 561 -16.99 -11.60 34.88
N ILE A 562 -17.63 -10.49 34.50
CA ILE A 562 -17.99 -9.38 35.39
C ILE A 562 -19.47 -9.02 35.17
N PRO A 563 -20.39 -9.54 36.00
CA PRO A 563 -21.77 -9.05 36.04
C PRO A 563 -21.81 -7.69 36.76
N ALA A 564 -22.00 -6.61 36.01
CA ALA A 564 -21.99 -5.24 36.53
C ALA A 564 -23.41 -4.70 36.67
N VAL A 565 -23.71 -4.11 37.83
CA VAL A 565 -24.98 -3.43 38.11
C VAL A 565 -24.67 -2.06 38.68
N VAL A 566 -25.12 -1.00 38.01
CA VAL A 566 -24.93 0.40 38.44
C VAL A 566 -26.28 1.09 38.46
N GLY A 567 -26.86 1.24 39.66
CA GLY A 567 -28.24 1.70 39.82
C GLY A 567 -29.23 0.75 39.15
N SER A 568 -29.93 1.20 38.11
CA SER A 568 -30.84 0.36 37.30
C SER A 568 -30.18 -0.26 36.07
N LEU A 569 -28.95 0.13 35.73
CA LEU A 569 -28.23 -0.35 34.56
C LEU A 569 -27.58 -1.70 34.86
N LYS A 570 -27.70 -2.65 33.93
CA LYS A 570 -27.13 -4.00 34.06
C LYS A 570 -26.39 -4.35 32.78
N GLN A 571 -25.15 -4.78 32.92
CA GLN A 571 -24.32 -5.27 31.83
C GLN A 571 -23.51 -6.48 32.29
N ASP A 572 -23.49 -7.53 31.49
CA ASP A 572 -22.54 -8.63 31.71
C ASP A 572 -21.34 -8.45 30.77
N PHE A 573 -20.14 -8.35 31.35
CA PHE A 573 -18.90 -8.33 30.59
C PHE A 573 -18.23 -9.70 30.64
N TYR A 574 -17.82 -10.19 29.49
CA TYR A 574 -16.98 -11.37 29.32
C TYR A 574 -15.72 -10.92 28.61
N PHE A 575 -14.54 -11.26 29.09
CA PHE A 575 -13.34 -10.98 28.30
C PHE A 575 -12.22 -11.99 28.46
N TYR A 576 -11.51 -12.19 27.36
CA TYR A 576 -10.18 -12.79 27.27
C TYR A 576 -9.13 -11.69 27.37
N PHE A 577 -8.07 -11.89 28.14
CA PHE A 577 -6.96 -10.95 28.21
C PHE A 577 -5.62 -11.69 28.31
N ALA A 578 -4.70 -11.39 27.40
CA ALA A 578 -3.33 -11.82 27.47
C ALA A 578 -2.37 -10.67 27.18
N ALA A 579 -1.26 -10.62 27.90
CA ALA A 579 -0.24 -9.60 27.70
C ALA A 579 1.14 -10.14 28.09
N LYS A 580 2.16 -9.79 27.30
CA LYS A 580 3.55 -10.14 27.55
C LYS A 580 4.38 -8.87 27.69
N LEU A 581 5.22 -8.86 28.71
CA LEU A 581 6.08 -7.75 29.09
C LEU A 581 7.52 -8.24 29.20
N ILE A 582 8.46 -7.47 28.67
CA ILE A 582 9.90 -7.72 28.82
C ILE A 582 10.56 -6.55 29.54
N GLY A 583 11.41 -6.87 30.51
CA GLY A 583 12.21 -5.90 31.23
C GLY A 583 13.46 -5.54 30.44
N VAL A 584 13.73 -4.24 30.31
CA VAL A 584 14.94 -3.68 29.72
C VAL A 584 15.67 -2.85 30.77
N LYS A 585 17.00 -2.96 30.79
CA LYS A 585 17.90 -2.13 31.61
C LYS A 585 18.77 -1.27 30.72
N ASP A 586 19.30 -0.18 31.27
CA ASP A 586 20.37 0.56 30.63
C ASP A 586 21.71 -0.13 30.98
N PRO A 587 22.37 -0.82 30.03
CA PRO A 587 23.58 -1.59 30.31
C PRO A 587 24.77 -0.70 30.69
N LEU A 588 24.73 0.60 30.38
CA LEU A 588 25.78 1.55 30.74
C LEU A 588 25.53 2.20 32.11
N ASP A 589 24.36 1.97 32.71
CA ASP A 589 24.04 2.38 34.08
C ASP A 589 23.79 1.16 34.97
N ALA A 590 24.82 0.78 35.73
CA ALA A 590 24.82 -0.39 36.60
C ALA A 590 23.77 -0.35 37.73
N VAL A 591 23.19 0.83 38.04
CA VAL A 591 22.11 0.96 39.04
C VAL A 591 20.72 1.10 38.40
N SER A 592 20.62 1.02 37.07
CA SER A 592 19.33 1.16 36.38
C SER A 592 18.36 0.02 36.76
N PRO A 593 17.12 0.33 37.15
CA PRO A 593 16.09 -0.69 37.37
C PRO A 593 15.56 -1.21 36.02
N TYR A 594 14.97 -2.40 36.02
CA TYR A 594 14.22 -2.86 34.84
C TYR A 594 13.01 -1.97 34.57
N HIS A 595 12.85 -1.54 33.33
CA HIS A 595 11.62 -0.93 32.81
C HIS A 595 10.94 -1.92 31.86
N TYR A 596 9.63 -2.08 31.99
CA TYR A 596 8.91 -3.14 31.30
C TYR A 596 8.20 -2.61 30.06
N ASN A 597 8.55 -3.15 28.90
CA ASN A 597 7.91 -2.84 27.64
C ASN A 597 6.90 -3.91 27.28
N LEU A 598 5.76 -3.49 26.73
CA LEU A 598 4.77 -4.40 26.14
C LEU A 598 5.39 -5.04 24.89
N THR A 599 5.37 -6.37 24.80
CA THR A 599 5.79 -7.09 23.59
C THR A 599 4.59 -7.53 22.76
N GLN A 600 3.53 -7.95 23.46
CA GLN A 600 2.29 -8.46 22.87
C GLN A 600 1.11 -8.16 23.79
N ILE A 601 -0.03 -7.82 23.21
CA ILE A 601 -1.33 -7.73 23.90
C ILE A 601 -2.41 -8.42 23.08
N SER A 602 -3.36 -9.05 23.74
CA SER A 602 -4.56 -9.61 23.13
C SER A 602 -5.72 -9.47 24.12
N LEU A 603 -6.81 -8.87 23.66
CA LEU A 603 -8.01 -8.62 24.45
C LEU A 603 -9.20 -8.98 23.57
N ALA A 604 -10.12 -9.79 24.07
CA ALA A 604 -11.44 -9.94 23.47
C ALA A 604 -12.49 -9.65 24.54
N LEU A 605 -13.41 -8.71 24.34
CA LEU A 605 -14.50 -8.35 25.24
C LEU A 605 -15.84 -8.71 24.60
N SER A 606 -16.83 -9.03 25.40
CA SER A 606 -18.25 -9.10 25.01
C SER A 606 -19.06 -8.46 26.12
N ALA A 607 -19.73 -7.36 25.81
CA ALA A 607 -20.64 -6.66 26.70
C ALA A 607 -22.07 -6.99 26.27
N LEU A 608 -22.80 -7.71 27.13
CA LEU A 608 -24.20 -8.09 26.90
C LEU A 608 -25.14 -7.26 27.76
N GLY A 609 -26.13 -6.66 27.10
CA GLY A 609 -27.22 -5.95 27.75
C GLY A 609 -28.28 -6.89 28.34
N VAL A 610 -29.38 -6.29 28.79
CA VAL A 610 -30.56 -7.02 29.25
C VAL A 610 -31.32 -7.65 28.09
N ALA A 611 -32.05 -8.74 28.36
CA ALA A 611 -32.92 -9.35 27.35
C ALA A 611 -34.09 -8.40 27.02
N GLU A 612 -34.29 -8.10 25.73
CA GLU A 612 -35.41 -7.28 25.24
C GLU A 612 -36.52 -8.13 24.60
N GLY A 613 -36.19 -9.32 24.10
CA GLY A 613 -37.15 -10.25 23.47
C GLY A 613 -36.54 -11.62 23.20
N SER A 614 -37.20 -12.43 22.37
CA SER A 614 -36.70 -13.77 22.02
C SER A 614 -37.18 -14.25 20.66
N ILE A 615 -36.34 -14.98 19.94
CA ILE A 615 -36.67 -15.61 18.67
C ILE A 615 -36.44 -17.12 18.72
N THR A 616 -37.04 -17.86 17.79
CA THR A 616 -36.78 -19.29 17.63
C THR A 616 -35.82 -19.51 16.45
N GLU A 617 -34.58 -19.91 16.73
CA GLU A 617 -33.57 -20.29 15.73
C GLU A 617 -33.27 -21.78 15.86
N GLU A 618 -33.31 -22.51 14.75
CA GLU A 618 -33.05 -23.97 14.71
C GLU A 618 -33.88 -24.83 15.70
N GLY A 619 -35.03 -24.31 16.16
CA GLY A 619 -35.90 -24.97 17.13
C GLY A 619 -35.60 -24.63 18.59
N GLU A 620 -34.62 -23.78 18.86
CA GLU A 620 -34.27 -23.28 20.20
C GLU A 620 -34.70 -21.82 20.37
N THR A 621 -35.19 -21.49 21.57
CA THR A 621 -35.51 -20.10 21.93
C THR A 621 -34.24 -19.37 22.34
N VAL A 622 -33.86 -18.35 21.57
CA VAL A 622 -32.69 -17.52 21.78
C VAL A 622 -33.15 -16.16 22.32
N GLU A 623 -32.61 -15.76 23.48
CA GLU A 623 -32.83 -14.41 24.02
C GLU A 623 -32.12 -13.36 23.16
N LEU A 624 -32.83 -12.29 22.81
CA LEU A 624 -32.29 -11.15 22.10
C LEU A 624 -31.80 -10.10 23.10
N LYS A 625 -30.52 -9.75 22.99
CA LYS A 625 -29.81 -8.77 23.82
C LYS A 625 -28.99 -7.86 22.94
N ASP A 626 -28.87 -6.60 23.35
CA ASP A 626 -27.85 -5.74 22.77
C ASP A 626 -26.45 -6.31 23.11
N LEU A 627 -25.59 -6.34 22.10
CA LEU A 627 -24.26 -6.93 22.16
C LEU A 627 -23.26 -5.97 21.50
N ALA A 628 -22.22 -5.61 22.26
CA ALA A 628 -21.01 -5.02 21.74
C ALA A 628 -19.84 -5.94 22.09
N ASN A 629 -19.07 -6.42 21.12
CA ASN A 629 -17.83 -7.12 21.48
C ASN A 629 -16.65 -6.11 21.58
N LEU A 630 -15.41 -6.53 21.85
CA LEU A 630 -14.14 -5.93 21.40
C LEU A 630 -13.08 -6.99 21.11
N ILE A 631 -12.16 -6.75 20.18
CA ILE A 631 -11.01 -7.62 19.86
C ILE A 631 -9.90 -6.67 19.49
N LEU A 632 -8.87 -6.71 20.30
CA LEU A 632 -7.66 -5.93 20.16
C LEU A 632 -6.50 -6.92 20.22
N SER A 633 -5.62 -6.89 19.23
CA SER A 633 -4.35 -7.59 19.26
C SER A 633 -3.25 -6.63 18.85
N GLY A 634 -2.13 -6.67 19.55
CA GLY A 634 -1.02 -5.76 19.31
C GLY A 634 0.32 -6.46 19.52
N THR A 635 1.29 -6.14 18.68
CA THR A 635 2.70 -6.49 18.83
C THR A 635 3.55 -5.26 18.60
N THR A 636 4.67 -5.17 19.30
CA THR A 636 5.53 -3.98 19.29
C THR A 636 6.88 -4.27 18.66
N SER A 637 7.46 -3.28 18.00
CA SER A 637 8.80 -3.33 17.43
C SER A 637 9.85 -3.02 18.51
N SER A 638 10.96 -3.76 18.52
CA SER A 638 12.12 -3.51 19.39
C SER A 638 11.85 -3.43 20.91
N PRO A 639 10.91 -4.18 21.51
CA PRO A 639 10.57 -4.02 22.93
C PRO A 639 11.70 -4.46 23.87
N ALA A 640 12.63 -5.31 23.42
CA ALA A 640 13.80 -5.71 24.22
C ALA A 640 14.94 -4.66 24.20
N ASN A 641 14.87 -3.68 23.31
CA ASN A 641 15.97 -2.75 23.02
C ASN A 641 15.64 -1.29 23.41
N TYR A 642 14.41 -0.99 23.78
CA TYR A 642 14.00 0.33 24.22
C TYR A 642 14.01 0.39 25.75
N TYR A 643 14.61 1.41 26.35
CA TYR A 643 14.46 1.67 27.78
C TYR A 643 13.43 2.78 27.91
N SER A 644 12.27 2.55 28.54
CA SER A 644 11.26 3.61 28.72
C SER A 644 11.67 4.60 29.81
N ASP A 645 11.09 5.82 29.84
CA ASP A 645 11.20 6.69 31.02
C ASP A 645 10.24 6.25 32.14
N SER A 646 9.23 5.47 31.80
CA SER A 646 8.22 4.91 32.69
C SER A 646 8.54 3.45 33.03
N LEU A 647 8.35 3.07 34.30
CA LEU A 647 8.60 1.70 34.77
C LEU A 647 7.71 0.66 34.08
N TRP A 648 6.48 1.08 33.74
CA TRP A 648 5.46 0.26 33.09
C TRP A 648 5.07 0.91 31.76
N PRO A 649 4.58 0.13 30.78
CA PRO A 649 4.27 0.68 29.47
C PRO A 649 3.24 1.81 29.55
N GLU A 650 3.55 2.94 28.93
CA GLU A 650 2.63 4.05 28.71
C GLU A 650 2.45 4.30 27.20
N PHE A 651 1.33 4.92 26.82
CA PHE A 651 1.07 5.22 25.39
C PHE A 651 2.13 6.17 24.81
N ASP A 652 2.65 7.07 25.64
CA ASP A 652 3.66 8.07 25.26
C ASP A 652 5.07 7.47 25.09
N ASP A 653 5.25 6.16 25.33
CA ASP A 653 6.53 5.47 25.17
C ASP A 653 6.83 5.09 23.71
N PHE A 654 5.80 4.98 22.87
CA PHE A 654 5.97 4.63 21.46
C PHE A 654 6.54 5.80 20.66
N PHE A 655 7.49 5.51 19.75
CA PHE A 655 8.14 6.48 18.85
C PHE A 655 8.91 7.59 19.55
N ARG A 656 9.14 7.46 20.86
CA ARG A 656 9.79 8.49 21.65
C ARG A 656 11.30 8.25 21.71
N ILE A 657 12.05 9.27 21.34
CA ILE A 657 13.47 9.38 21.67
C ILE A 657 13.56 9.93 23.09
N ARG A 658 14.38 9.31 23.93
CA ARG A 658 14.59 9.76 25.30
C ARG A 658 15.36 11.07 25.34
N ASP A 659 14.99 11.93 26.29
CA ASP A 659 15.68 13.20 26.49
C ASP A 659 17.17 12.96 26.76
N GLY A 660 18.02 13.62 25.98
CA GLY A 660 19.47 13.46 26.06
C GLY A 660 20.00 12.24 25.31
N TYR A 661 19.25 11.61 24.41
CA TYR A 661 19.75 10.53 23.53
C TYR A 661 19.56 10.86 22.04
N ASP A 662 19.78 12.12 21.68
CA ASP A 662 19.70 12.57 20.28
C ASP A 662 20.86 12.00 19.44
N ILE A 663 20.59 11.75 18.15
CA ILE A 663 21.61 11.33 17.18
C ILE A 663 22.75 12.36 17.17
N GLY A 664 23.98 11.86 17.14
CA GLY A 664 25.21 12.65 17.22
C GLY A 664 25.77 12.83 18.63
N ARG A 665 25.05 12.40 19.68
CA ARG A 665 25.55 12.48 21.06
C ARG A 665 26.77 11.58 21.27
N GLU A 666 27.80 12.13 21.90
CA GLU A 666 29.01 11.40 22.28
C GLU A 666 28.92 10.91 23.74
N GLU A 667 29.31 9.65 23.96
CA GLU A 667 29.46 9.02 25.27
C GLU A 667 30.94 8.77 25.54
N ILE A 668 31.44 9.43 26.58
CA ILE A 668 32.86 9.44 26.93
C ILE A 668 33.27 8.10 27.51
N GLY A 669 34.35 7.52 26.98
CA GLY A 669 34.96 6.29 27.46
C GLY A 669 34.04 5.07 27.38
N MET A 670 33.16 5.02 26.38
CA MET A 670 32.19 3.96 26.17
C MET A 670 32.83 2.63 25.73
N PHE A 671 33.91 2.71 24.94
CA PHE A 671 34.57 1.55 24.34
C PHE A 671 35.97 1.37 24.93
N GLU A 672 36.41 0.11 25.04
CA GLU A 672 37.82 -0.24 25.22
C GLU A 672 38.23 -1.20 24.10
N TYR A 673 39.21 -0.86 23.29
CA TYR A 673 39.78 -1.82 22.34
C TYR A 673 41.10 -2.42 22.82
N ARG A 674 41.37 -3.64 22.37
CA ARG A 674 42.66 -4.33 22.54
C ARG A 674 42.99 -5.14 21.29
N ILE A 675 44.21 -4.98 20.80
CA ILE A 675 44.72 -5.71 19.64
C ILE A 675 45.55 -6.92 20.10
N GLY A 676 45.32 -8.07 19.47
CA GLY A 676 46.17 -9.25 19.52
C GLY A 676 46.70 -9.59 18.13
N LEU A 677 48.00 -9.87 18.01
CA LEU A 677 48.63 -10.24 16.73
C LEU A 677 49.23 -11.64 16.84
N ASN A 678 49.00 -12.47 15.81
CA ASN A 678 49.46 -13.86 15.72
C ASN A 678 49.12 -14.68 16.99
N GLU A 679 47.90 -14.55 17.48
CA GLU A 679 47.43 -15.20 18.69
C GLU A 679 46.74 -16.53 18.37
N SER A 680 46.94 -17.53 19.24
CA SER A 680 46.35 -18.86 19.07
C SER A 680 44.89 -18.88 19.52
N VAL A 681 43.95 -18.66 18.59
CA VAL A 681 42.50 -18.65 18.83
C VAL A 681 41.83 -19.98 18.52
N ARG A 682 40.68 -20.25 19.14
CA ARG A 682 39.90 -21.49 18.95
C ARG A 682 39.11 -21.44 17.64
N TYR A 683 39.51 -22.19 16.61
CA TYR A 683 38.88 -22.18 15.28
C TYR A 683 37.61 -23.03 15.20
N SER A 684 37.66 -24.30 15.63
CA SER A 684 36.52 -25.23 15.64
C SER A 684 36.77 -26.40 16.60
N GLY A 685 35.82 -26.72 17.50
CA GLY A 685 36.04 -27.74 18.51
C GLY A 685 37.28 -27.44 19.35
N ASP A 686 38.23 -28.37 19.47
CA ASP A 686 39.51 -28.14 20.16
C ASP A 686 40.63 -27.63 19.23
N VAL A 687 40.33 -27.38 17.95
CA VAL A 687 41.31 -26.90 16.95
C VAL A 687 41.61 -25.43 17.20
N LYS A 688 42.89 -25.09 17.33
CA LYS A 688 43.38 -23.71 17.41
C LYS A 688 44.12 -23.31 16.13
N ARG A 689 43.97 -22.06 15.69
CA ARG A 689 44.71 -21.44 14.58
C ARG A 689 45.23 -20.07 15.01
N LEU A 690 46.28 -19.60 14.34
CA LEU A 690 46.78 -18.25 14.55
C LEU A 690 45.83 -17.25 13.85
N ALA A 691 45.49 -16.18 14.55
CA ALA A 691 44.73 -15.07 14.02
C ALA A 691 45.23 -13.75 14.61
N ASP A 692 45.10 -12.69 13.84
CA ASP A 692 45.09 -11.33 14.37
C ASP A 692 43.66 -11.02 14.84
N TYR A 693 43.50 -10.24 15.89
CA TYR A 693 42.18 -9.83 16.34
C TYR A 693 42.16 -8.45 16.96
N ILE A 694 41.00 -7.81 16.87
CA ILE A 694 40.63 -6.65 17.67
C ILE A 694 39.47 -7.02 18.59
N ASP A 695 39.70 -6.90 19.89
CA ASP A 695 38.65 -6.93 20.90
C ASP A 695 38.09 -5.52 21.05
N VAL A 696 36.78 -5.38 20.99
CA VAL A 696 36.04 -4.18 21.36
C VAL A 696 35.15 -4.54 22.55
N ASN A 697 35.55 -4.05 23.72
CA ASN A 697 34.77 -4.10 24.94
C ASN A 697 33.85 -2.88 25.00
N ILE A 698 32.55 -3.14 25.16
CA ILE A 698 31.57 -2.10 25.49
C ILE A 698 31.39 -2.18 27.00
N PHE A 699 31.81 -1.14 27.71
CA PHE A 699 31.75 -1.14 29.18
C PHE A 699 30.33 -1.43 29.67
N GLY A 700 30.17 -2.43 30.54
CA GLY A 700 28.85 -2.83 31.08
C GLY A 700 28.02 -3.79 30.20
N PHE A 701 28.42 -4.05 28.95
CA PHE A 701 27.69 -4.93 28.05
C PHE A 701 28.46 -6.21 27.67
N GLY A 702 29.71 -6.09 27.22
CA GLY A 702 30.52 -7.26 26.87
C GLY A 702 31.56 -7.00 25.80
N ILE A 703 32.31 -8.05 25.47
CA ILE A 703 33.46 -7.98 24.56
C ILE A 703 33.13 -8.69 23.26
N ASN A 704 33.22 -7.95 22.15
CA ASN A 704 33.15 -8.48 20.79
C ASN A 704 34.58 -8.59 20.25
N ARG A 705 34.90 -9.72 19.62
CA ARG A 705 36.17 -9.95 18.94
C ARG A 705 35.95 -10.10 17.45
N LEU A 706 36.71 -9.36 16.64
CA LEU A 706 36.82 -9.65 15.21
C LEU A 706 38.15 -10.35 14.97
N GLU A 707 38.10 -11.60 14.51
CA GLU A 707 39.27 -12.42 14.20
C GLU A 707 39.55 -12.40 12.70
N ILE A 708 40.82 -12.19 12.34
CA ILE A 708 41.34 -12.09 10.98
C ILE A 708 42.33 -13.23 10.77
N PHE A 709 42.03 -14.12 9.82
CA PHE A 709 42.89 -15.25 9.47
C PHE A 709 43.65 -14.94 8.18
N SER A 710 44.97 -15.04 8.24
CA SER A 710 45.83 -14.99 7.05
C SER A 710 45.87 -16.37 6.36
N ASP A 711 46.09 -16.35 5.05
CA ASP A 711 46.13 -17.50 4.11
C ASP A 711 47.01 -18.68 4.56
N THR A 712 47.96 -18.45 5.47
CA THR A 712 49.12 -19.34 5.66
C THR A 712 48.83 -20.75 6.17
N ASP A 713 47.64 -21.03 6.73
CA ASP A 713 47.25 -22.36 7.24
C ASP A 713 45.80 -22.81 6.83
N GLY A 714 45.20 -22.17 5.82
CA GLY A 714 43.80 -22.42 5.38
C GLY A 714 43.13 -21.18 4.74
N GLU A 715 41.82 -21.18 4.53
CA GLU A 715 41.13 -20.04 3.88
C GLU A 715 41.29 -18.74 4.69
N ALA A 716 41.73 -17.67 4.01
CA ALA A 716 41.81 -16.33 4.57
C ALA A 716 40.40 -15.76 4.72
N GLY A 717 40.17 -15.01 5.79
CA GLY A 717 38.86 -14.43 6.04
C GLY A 717 38.70 -13.86 7.43
N ILE A 718 37.49 -13.37 7.69
CA ILE A 718 37.12 -12.74 8.95
C ILE A 718 35.93 -13.43 9.60
N ARG A 719 35.86 -13.39 10.92
CA ARG A 719 34.67 -13.78 11.68
C ARG A 719 34.51 -12.96 12.93
N LYS A 720 33.27 -12.82 13.40
CA LYS A 720 32.92 -12.13 14.63
C LYS A 720 32.67 -13.15 15.73
N CYS A 721 33.20 -12.89 16.92
CA CYS A 721 33.03 -13.73 18.09
C CYS A 721 32.64 -12.92 19.34
N SER A 722 31.92 -13.55 20.27
CA SER A 722 31.82 -13.08 21.65
C SER A 722 33.03 -13.57 22.46
N VAL A 723 33.43 -12.77 23.45
CA VAL A 723 34.53 -13.10 24.35
C VAL A 723 34.03 -13.07 25.79
N ILE A 724 34.33 -14.13 26.53
CA ILE A 724 34.10 -14.20 27.97
C ILE A 724 35.42 -13.97 28.71
N VAL A 725 35.32 -13.45 29.92
CA VAL A 725 36.46 -13.35 30.84
C VAL A 725 36.36 -14.50 31.83
N ASN A 726 37.32 -15.42 31.81
CA ASN A 726 37.30 -16.59 32.68
C ASN A 726 37.70 -16.23 34.13
N ASP A 727 37.63 -17.22 35.03
CA ASP A 727 37.97 -17.05 36.46
C ASP A 727 39.43 -16.62 36.71
N GLN A 728 40.32 -16.81 35.73
CA GLN A 728 41.72 -16.33 35.76
C GLN A 728 41.89 -14.92 35.18
N ASN A 729 40.79 -14.24 34.86
CA ASN A 729 40.75 -12.92 34.22
C ASN A 729 41.38 -12.90 32.81
N GLU A 730 41.33 -14.03 32.10
CA GLU A 730 41.78 -14.17 30.72
C GLU A 730 40.59 -14.13 29.75
N ARG A 731 40.79 -13.50 28.59
CA ARG A 731 39.78 -13.36 27.53
C ARG A 731 39.76 -14.63 26.66
N GLU A 732 38.67 -15.38 26.72
CA GLU A 732 38.45 -16.59 25.93
C GLU A 732 37.31 -16.39 24.91
N THR A 733 37.54 -16.84 23.68
CA THR A 733 36.53 -16.84 22.61
C THR A 733 35.42 -17.84 22.93
N ASP A 734 34.17 -17.39 22.91
CA ASP A 734 32.99 -18.21 23.24
C ASP A 734 32.19 -18.63 22.00
N LEU A 735 31.33 -17.76 21.48
CA LEU A 735 30.50 -18.00 20.29
C LEU A 735 31.04 -17.22 19.09
N CYS A 736 31.25 -17.88 17.96
CA CYS A 736 31.70 -17.24 16.72
C CYS A 736 30.71 -17.45 15.58
N THR A 737 30.62 -16.47 14.68
CA THR A 737 30.00 -16.65 13.37
C THR A 737 30.85 -17.56 12.48
N GLU A 738 30.25 -18.05 11.39
CA GLU A 738 31.02 -18.72 10.33
C GLU A 738 32.08 -17.78 9.74
N LEU A 739 33.18 -18.36 9.25
CA LEU A 739 34.25 -17.62 8.58
C LEU A 739 33.74 -17.10 7.23
N LYS A 740 33.84 -15.79 7.01
CA LYS A 740 33.58 -15.18 5.71
C LYS A 740 34.91 -15.03 4.98
N THR A 741 35.07 -15.74 3.87
CA THR A 741 36.29 -15.71 3.05
C THR A 741 36.44 -14.35 2.36
N THR A 742 37.67 -13.87 2.24
CA THR A 742 37.98 -12.57 1.62
C THR A 742 39.00 -12.75 0.49
N ASP A 743 38.75 -12.11 -0.65
CA ASP A 743 39.65 -12.16 -1.81
C ASP A 743 40.90 -11.26 -1.64
N GLU A 744 40.86 -10.37 -0.65
CA GLU A 744 41.96 -9.47 -0.28
C GLU A 744 42.53 -9.83 1.10
N GLU A 745 43.84 -9.61 1.25
CA GLU A 745 44.54 -9.71 2.53
C GLU A 745 44.13 -8.54 3.44
N LEU A 746 43.39 -8.85 4.51
CA LEU A 746 42.94 -7.90 5.51
C LEU A 746 43.92 -7.87 6.69
N ASP A 747 44.10 -6.68 7.24
CA ASP A 747 44.79 -6.44 8.51
C ASP A 747 43.91 -5.54 9.40
N ILE A 748 44.31 -5.36 10.66
CA ILE A 748 43.51 -4.61 11.63
C ILE A 748 43.35 -3.13 11.22
N HIS A 749 44.35 -2.52 10.58
CA HIS A 749 44.24 -1.13 10.12
C HIS A 749 43.17 -1.01 9.03
N LYS A 750 43.20 -1.88 8.02
CA LYS A 750 42.17 -1.91 6.96
C LYS A 750 40.76 -2.12 7.49
N ILE A 751 40.60 -2.92 8.55
CA ILE A 751 39.31 -3.11 9.22
C ILE A 751 38.80 -1.80 9.85
N VAL A 752 39.69 -1.08 10.54
CA VAL A 752 39.30 0.16 11.24
C VAL A 752 39.09 1.31 10.24
N ASP A 753 40.03 1.51 9.31
CA ASP A 753 39.98 2.59 8.33
C ASP A 753 38.84 2.40 7.32
N GLY A 754 38.53 1.15 6.97
CA GLY A 754 37.42 0.80 6.09
C GLY A 754 36.04 0.72 6.78
N ASP A 755 35.94 1.13 8.05
CA ASP A 755 34.70 1.09 8.85
C ASP A 755 34.05 -0.30 8.96
N PHE A 756 34.84 -1.37 8.90
CA PHE A 756 34.33 -2.75 8.95
C PHE A 756 33.81 -3.16 10.34
N LEU A 757 34.14 -2.39 11.39
CA LEU A 757 33.57 -2.58 12.72
C LEU A 757 32.09 -2.17 12.78
N GLY A 758 31.67 -1.23 11.91
CA GLY A 758 30.31 -0.75 11.80
C GLY A 758 29.76 -0.15 13.11
N LEU A 759 28.45 -0.33 13.31
CA LEU A 759 27.74 0.15 14.50
C LEU A 759 27.58 -0.94 15.57
N PHE A 760 27.76 -0.56 16.82
CA PHE A 760 27.52 -1.41 17.98
C PHE A 760 26.16 -1.12 18.59
N SER A 761 25.26 -2.10 18.50
CA SER A 761 23.95 -2.06 19.15
C SER A 761 24.10 -2.17 20.66
N VAL A 762 23.60 -1.17 21.38
CA VAL A 762 23.51 -1.15 22.85
C VAL A 762 22.04 -1.08 23.26
N PRO A 763 21.46 -2.20 23.74
CA PRO A 763 20.08 -2.24 24.20
C PRO A 763 19.79 -1.15 25.23
N GLY A 764 18.60 -0.56 25.19
CA GLY A 764 18.18 0.54 26.04
C GLY A 764 18.63 1.93 25.59
N ARG A 765 19.52 2.02 24.58
CA ARG A 765 20.07 3.27 24.06
C ARG A 765 19.96 3.37 22.53
N GLY A 766 20.76 2.61 21.80
CA GLY A 766 20.86 2.75 20.35
C GLY A 766 22.12 2.13 19.76
N ALA A 767 22.40 2.46 18.50
CA ALA A 767 23.58 2.01 17.79
C ALA A 767 24.67 3.08 17.81
N TYR A 768 25.85 2.70 18.32
CA TYR A 768 26.98 3.61 18.51
C TYR A 768 28.12 3.28 17.53
N ARG A 769 28.74 4.34 17.01
CA ARG A 769 30.00 4.30 16.26
C ARG A 769 31.16 4.59 17.22
N ILE A 770 32.26 3.86 17.05
CA ILE A 770 33.49 4.13 17.81
C ILE A 770 34.13 5.41 17.24
N LEU A 771 34.57 6.31 18.11
CA LEU A 771 35.37 7.47 17.73
C LEU A 771 36.85 7.20 17.98
N PHE A 772 37.62 7.09 16.90
CA PHE A 772 39.07 7.00 16.97
C PHE A 772 39.67 8.42 16.99
N PRO A 773 40.59 8.72 17.92
CA PRO A 773 40.94 10.09 18.27
C PRO A 773 41.80 10.82 17.23
N ASP A 774 42.61 10.11 16.42
CA ASP A 774 43.52 10.74 15.45
C ASP A 774 43.73 9.83 14.21
N ALA A 775 43.65 10.42 13.01
CA ALA A 775 44.12 9.81 11.77
C ALA A 775 45.45 10.46 11.36
N ASP A 776 46.38 9.67 10.84
CA ASP A 776 47.66 10.15 10.35
C ASP A 776 47.51 10.98 9.06
N ASP A 777 48.61 11.55 8.57
CA ASP A 777 48.64 12.38 7.36
C ASP A 777 48.17 11.62 6.09
N ASP A 778 48.13 10.28 6.13
CA ASP A 778 47.70 9.39 5.06
C ASP A 778 46.24 8.90 5.24
N GLY A 779 45.56 9.31 6.32
CA GLY A 779 44.15 9.02 6.60
C GLY A 779 43.90 7.71 7.37
N HIS A 780 44.94 7.07 7.90
CA HIS A 780 44.84 5.85 8.72
C HIS A 780 44.73 6.20 10.20
N TYR A 781 43.86 5.53 10.95
CA TYR A 781 43.76 5.76 12.40
C TYR A 781 45.01 5.25 13.13
N GLU A 782 45.57 6.07 14.02
CA GLU A 782 46.68 5.65 14.87
C GLU A 782 46.20 4.63 15.92
N LEU A 783 46.56 3.36 15.72
CA LEU A 783 46.25 2.26 16.65
C LEU A 783 47.44 1.98 17.58
N ASP A 784 47.16 1.84 18.88
CA ASP A 784 48.18 1.56 19.88
C ASP A 784 48.78 0.16 19.75
N THR A 785 49.97 -0.01 20.35
CA THR A 785 50.72 -1.27 20.31
C THR A 785 49.95 -2.47 20.90
N THR A 786 50.19 -3.65 20.33
CA THR A 786 49.57 -4.93 20.70
C THR A 786 49.51 -5.16 22.22
N GLY A 787 48.36 -5.60 22.72
CA GLY A 787 48.15 -5.89 24.14
C GLY A 787 47.82 -4.67 25.02
N THR A 788 47.91 -3.45 24.48
CA THR A 788 47.49 -2.23 25.18
C THR A 788 45.96 -2.13 25.20
N LYS A 789 45.41 -1.63 26.31
CA LYS A 789 43.98 -1.31 26.45
C LYS A 789 43.80 0.18 26.24
N VAL A 790 42.99 0.55 25.27
CA VAL A 790 42.72 1.95 24.93
C VAL A 790 41.25 2.23 25.10
N ILE A 791 40.93 3.31 25.83
CA ILE A 791 39.57 3.76 26.05
C ILE A 791 39.21 4.75 24.94
N LEU A 792 38.06 4.55 24.32
CA LEU A 792 37.54 5.37 23.23
C LEU A 792 36.12 5.85 23.55
N ASP A 793 35.79 7.01 22.98
CA ASP A 793 34.45 7.58 23.02
C ASP A 793 33.56 6.92 21.96
N GLY A 794 32.25 7.01 22.16
CA GLY A 794 31.25 6.48 21.24
C GLY A 794 30.28 7.57 20.78
N ARG A 795 29.94 7.62 19.49
CA ARG A 795 28.92 8.52 18.96
C ARG A 795 27.65 7.75 18.63
N LEU A 796 26.50 8.21 19.13
CA LEU A 796 25.19 7.65 18.84
C LEU A 796 24.78 7.98 17.40
N GLU A 797 24.61 6.97 16.54
CA GLU A 797 24.24 7.15 15.12
C GLU A 797 22.76 6.82 14.86
N ALA A 798 22.18 5.94 15.66
CA ALA A 798 20.76 5.60 15.58
C ALA A 798 20.20 5.31 16.98
N VAL A 799 19.00 5.80 17.27
CA VAL A 799 18.33 5.59 18.57
C VAL A 799 17.39 4.40 18.46
N PHE A 800 17.34 3.56 19.49
CA PHE A 800 16.28 2.55 19.58
C PHE A 800 15.01 3.19 20.14
N THR A 801 13.92 3.06 19.40
CA THR A 801 12.58 3.46 19.83
C THR A 801 11.66 2.25 19.81
N GLN A 802 10.68 2.22 20.70
CA GLN A 802 9.62 1.21 20.63
C GLN A 802 8.60 1.61 19.55
N GLY A 803 8.29 0.67 18.65
CA GLY A 803 7.30 0.83 17.60
C GLY A 803 6.10 -0.09 17.76
N ILE A 804 5.16 -0.02 16.81
CA ILE A 804 3.99 -0.89 16.70
C ILE A 804 4.17 -1.74 15.43
N ASP A 805 4.52 -3.03 15.58
CA ASP A 805 4.66 -3.93 14.43
C ASP A 805 3.30 -4.23 13.81
N GLY A 806 2.29 -4.40 14.64
CA GLY A 806 0.92 -4.63 14.20
C GLY A 806 -0.06 -4.39 15.33
N LEU A 807 -1.13 -3.66 15.03
CA LEU A 807 -2.25 -3.39 15.90
C LEU A 807 -3.52 -3.66 15.11
N ASN A 808 -4.24 -4.71 15.48
CA ASN A 808 -5.54 -5.03 14.91
C ASN A 808 -6.61 -4.74 15.96
N LEU A 809 -7.55 -3.89 15.60
CA LEU A 809 -8.71 -3.54 16.39
C LEU A 809 -9.94 -3.86 15.54
N ARG A 810 -10.76 -4.80 15.99
CA ARG A 810 -12.06 -5.02 15.38
C ARG A 810 -13.15 -4.50 16.27
N SER A 811 -14.26 -4.16 15.64
CA SER A 811 -15.44 -3.54 16.20
C SER A 811 -16.74 -3.99 15.53
N GLU A 812 -17.80 -4.38 16.24
CA GLU A 812 -19.17 -4.69 15.79
C GLU A 812 -20.13 -4.49 16.96
N LEU A 813 -21.29 -4.02 16.57
CA LEU A 813 -22.44 -3.76 17.39
C LEU A 813 -23.65 -4.51 16.80
N LYS A 814 -24.30 -5.30 17.64
CA LYS A 814 -25.55 -6.00 17.34
C LYS A 814 -26.61 -5.51 18.31
N LEU A 815 -27.58 -4.77 17.79
CA LEU A 815 -28.67 -4.24 18.59
C LEU A 815 -29.96 -4.99 18.30
N VAL A 816 -30.89 -4.96 19.24
CA VAL A 816 -32.18 -5.62 19.13
C VAL A 816 -33.30 -4.63 19.41
N GLU A 817 -34.53 -4.87 19.00
CA GLU A 817 -35.69 -4.09 19.44
C GLU A 817 -36.89 -5.01 19.59
N GLY A 818 -37.26 -5.32 20.84
CA GLY A 818 -38.25 -6.36 21.13
C GLY A 818 -37.82 -7.71 20.54
N ASP A 819 -38.65 -8.29 19.66
CA ASP A 819 -38.40 -9.59 19.02
C ASP A 819 -37.67 -9.48 17.66
N GLU A 820 -37.10 -8.32 17.33
CA GLU A 820 -36.37 -8.09 16.07
C GLU A 820 -34.89 -7.79 16.28
N ARG A 821 -34.04 -8.23 15.34
CA ARG A 821 -32.63 -7.83 15.24
C ARG A 821 -32.51 -6.59 14.36
N LEU A 822 -31.83 -5.57 14.86
CA LEU A 822 -31.50 -4.40 14.06
C LEU A 822 -30.28 -4.68 13.16
N PRO A 823 -30.03 -3.85 12.13
CA PRO A 823 -28.84 -3.96 11.29
C PRO A 823 -27.54 -4.05 12.09
N SER A 824 -26.58 -4.85 11.62
CA SER A 824 -25.26 -4.94 12.26
C SER A 824 -24.35 -3.81 11.79
N ALA A 825 -23.53 -3.28 12.69
CA ALA A 825 -22.47 -2.33 12.36
C ALA A 825 -21.12 -2.93 12.72
N ILE A 826 -20.07 -2.64 11.95
CA ILE A 826 -18.70 -3.15 12.14
C ILE A 826 -17.68 -2.04 11.84
N VAL A 827 -16.59 -2.01 12.59
CA VAL A 827 -15.37 -1.24 12.29
C VAL A 827 -14.19 -2.22 12.40
N ASN A 828 -13.24 -2.21 11.48
CA ASN A 828 -12.06 -3.08 11.54
C ASN A 828 -10.85 -2.25 11.16
N LEU A 829 -9.86 -2.17 12.04
CA LEU A 829 -8.70 -1.30 11.92
C LEU A 829 -7.44 -2.15 12.04
N ASN A 830 -6.51 -1.94 11.12
CA ASN A 830 -5.16 -2.46 11.17
C ASN A 830 -4.19 -1.28 11.10
N LEU A 831 -3.19 -1.27 11.96
CA LEU A 831 -2.15 -0.26 12.00
C LEU A 831 -0.80 -0.96 12.19
N SER A 832 0.15 -0.67 11.32
CA SER A 832 1.56 -0.94 11.53
C SER A 832 2.30 0.39 11.49
N ARG A 833 3.15 0.64 12.46
CA ARG A 833 3.99 1.83 12.54
C ARG A 833 5.25 1.43 13.27
N ALA A 834 6.24 0.93 12.54
CA ALA A 834 7.49 0.48 13.14
C ALA A 834 8.38 1.66 13.58
N SER A 835 8.28 2.81 12.88
CA SER A 835 9.00 4.05 13.20
C SER A 835 8.06 5.25 13.16
N LYS A 836 8.55 6.44 13.54
CA LYS A 836 7.75 7.67 13.49
C LYS A 836 7.25 7.98 12.07
N ASP A 837 8.07 7.72 11.06
CA ASP A 837 7.87 8.22 9.70
C ASP A 837 7.33 7.15 8.74
N LEU A 838 7.37 5.87 9.13
CA LEU A 838 6.86 4.75 8.34
C LEU A 838 5.63 4.16 9.01
N TRP A 839 4.49 4.21 8.33
CA TRP A 839 3.28 3.55 8.80
C TRP A 839 2.35 3.10 7.69
N GLU A 840 1.63 2.04 8.00
CA GLU A 840 0.55 1.48 7.22
C GLU A 840 -0.71 1.47 8.09
N PHE A 841 -1.81 1.95 7.54
CA PHE A 841 -3.10 2.01 8.20
C PHE A 841 -4.16 1.49 7.25
N ALA A 842 -5.07 0.68 7.76
CA ALA A 842 -6.28 0.28 7.05
C ALA A 842 -7.47 0.29 8.01
N MET A 843 -8.61 0.78 7.56
CA MET A 843 -9.85 0.81 8.33
C MET A 843 -11.05 0.49 7.43
N ALA A 844 -11.76 -0.58 7.74
CA ALA A 844 -13.08 -0.89 7.19
C ALA A 844 -14.16 -0.46 8.17
N VAL A 845 -15.23 0.16 7.68
CA VAL A 845 -16.46 0.46 8.42
C VAL A 845 -17.61 -0.10 7.61
N GLY A 846 -18.57 -0.74 8.25
CA GLY A 846 -19.76 -1.30 7.61
C GLY A 846 -21.00 -1.14 8.46
N TYR A 847 -22.13 -0.92 7.80
CA TYR A 847 -23.46 -0.82 8.39
C TYR A 847 -24.47 -1.58 7.53
N ASP A 848 -25.41 -2.32 8.15
CA ASP A 848 -26.42 -3.14 7.47
C ASP A 848 -25.81 -4.14 6.47
N TYR A 849 -24.68 -4.74 6.87
CA TYR A 849 -23.92 -5.70 6.09
C TYR A 849 -24.36 -7.14 6.37
N ASP A 850 -24.23 -8.00 5.36
CA ASP A 850 -24.65 -9.40 5.43
C ASP A 850 -23.44 -10.34 5.65
N TRP A 851 -22.30 -10.05 5.03
CA TRP A 851 -21.06 -10.82 5.16
C TRP A 851 -19.81 -9.96 4.90
N LEU A 852 -18.62 -10.51 5.15
CA LEU A 852 -17.34 -9.88 4.84
C LEU A 852 -16.74 -10.54 3.58
N VAL A 853 -16.36 -9.73 2.59
CA VAL A 853 -15.53 -10.15 1.46
C VAL A 853 -14.12 -9.67 1.74
N ASP A 854 -13.25 -10.59 2.17
CA ASP A 854 -11.95 -10.27 2.75
C ASP A 854 -12.09 -9.32 3.96
N VAL A 855 -11.74 -8.04 3.81
CA VAL A 855 -11.89 -7.01 4.84
C VAL A 855 -13.11 -6.10 4.66
N LEU A 856 -13.82 -6.20 3.52
CA LEU A 856 -14.91 -5.28 3.16
C LEU A 856 -16.30 -5.82 3.58
N PRO A 857 -17.04 -5.12 4.47
CA PRO A 857 -18.43 -5.42 4.75
C PRO A 857 -19.29 -5.25 3.50
N THR A 858 -20.02 -6.30 3.12
CA THR A 858 -20.76 -6.39 1.86
C THR A 858 -22.14 -6.98 2.13
N GLY A 859 -23.10 -6.67 1.27
CA GLY A 859 -24.46 -7.15 1.40
C GLY A 859 -25.42 -6.43 0.47
N THR A 860 -26.67 -6.83 0.54
CA THR A 860 -27.76 -6.28 -0.29
C THR A 860 -28.13 -4.86 0.10
N ARG A 861 -27.93 -4.45 1.36
CA ARG A 861 -28.19 -3.08 1.86
C ARG A 861 -26.97 -2.41 2.50
N ALA A 862 -25.81 -3.07 2.44
CA ALA A 862 -24.63 -2.65 3.18
C ALA A 862 -24.16 -1.26 2.79
N GLN A 863 -23.78 -0.45 3.76
CA GLN A 863 -23.12 0.84 3.59
C GLN A 863 -21.72 0.73 4.18
N SER A 864 -20.68 0.78 3.34
CA SER A 864 -19.32 0.45 3.76
C SER A 864 -18.29 1.42 3.21
N LEU A 865 -17.29 1.71 4.04
CA LEU A 865 -16.12 2.52 3.74
C LEU A 865 -14.88 1.69 4.07
N TYR A 866 -13.90 1.64 3.18
CA TYR A 866 -12.59 1.06 3.45
C TYR A 866 -11.52 2.10 3.09
N LEU A 867 -10.79 2.57 4.08
CA LEU A 867 -9.69 3.51 3.94
C LEU A 867 -8.39 2.75 4.16
N SER A 868 -7.40 2.93 3.29
CA SER A 868 -6.03 2.48 3.51
C SER A 868 -5.05 3.58 3.17
N TYR A 869 -3.97 3.64 3.94
CA TYR A 869 -2.92 4.62 3.78
C TYR A 869 -1.57 3.97 4.11
N LEU A 870 -0.60 4.13 3.23
CA LEU A 870 0.75 3.62 3.39
C LEU A 870 1.73 4.75 3.16
N ILE A 871 2.65 4.92 4.09
CA ILE A 871 3.85 5.73 3.91
C ILE A 871 5.06 4.82 4.02
N THR A 872 5.87 4.86 2.98
CA THR A 872 7.14 4.16 2.95
C THR A 872 8.24 5.10 2.46
N ALA A 873 9.49 4.79 2.79
CA ALA A 873 10.65 5.50 2.30
C ALA A 873 11.59 4.55 1.57
N GLY A 874 12.21 5.04 0.50
CA GLY A 874 13.23 4.33 -0.27
C GLY A 874 14.49 5.17 -0.40
N ASN A 875 15.62 4.53 -0.65
CA ASN A 875 16.85 5.21 -1.02
C ASN A 875 17.24 4.77 -2.43
N VAL A 876 17.48 5.73 -3.31
CA VAL A 876 17.99 5.50 -4.66
C VAL A 876 19.40 6.06 -4.71
N ARG A 877 20.31 5.30 -5.32
CA ARG A 877 21.70 5.72 -5.47
C ARG A 877 21.78 6.80 -6.56
N ASP A 878 22.51 7.86 -6.30
CA ASP A 878 22.75 8.93 -7.29
C ASP A 878 23.61 8.38 -8.44
N GLU A 879 23.14 8.57 -9.67
CA GLU A 879 23.78 8.06 -10.89
C GLU A 879 25.12 8.77 -11.18
N ASP A 880 25.25 10.04 -10.81
CA ASP A 880 26.45 10.85 -11.03
C ASP A 880 27.43 10.77 -9.85
N ASN A 881 26.96 10.33 -8.67
CA ASN A 881 27.78 10.16 -7.49
C ASN A 881 27.39 8.91 -6.69
N LEU A 882 28.12 7.82 -6.92
CA LEU A 882 27.92 6.52 -6.26
C LEU A 882 28.09 6.54 -4.74
N GLU A 883 28.59 7.61 -4.12
CA GLU A 883 28.64 7.79 -2.67
C GLU A 883 27.42 8.51 -2.08
N LYS A 884 26.54 9.06 -2.94
CA LYS A 884 25.36 9.81 -2.54
C LYS A 884 24.09 8.99 -2.78
N PHE A 885 23.16 9.06 -1.82
CA PHE A 885 21.83 8.46 -1.92
C PHE A 885 20.79 9.57 -1.84
N HIS A 886 19.81 9.51 -2.72
CA HIS A 886 18.60 10.31 -2.67
C HIS A 886 17.53 9.52 -1.93
N SER A 887 17.00 10.09 -0.86
CA SER A 887 15.93 9.45 -0.09
C SER A 887 14.58 9.92 -0.60
N PHE A 888 13.68 9.01 -0.90
CA PHE A 888 12.32 9.29 -1.36
C PHE A 888 11.31 8.83 -0.33
N SER A 889 10.21 9.57 -0.21
CA SER A 889 9.03 9.12 0.52
C SER A 889 7.87 8.93 -0.45
N TYR A 890 7.17 7.81 -0.29
CA TYR A 890 6.00 7.44 -1.07
C TYR A 890 4.78 7.41 -0.16
N GLU A 891 3.73 8.12 -0.54
CA GLU A 891 2.43 8.10 0.11
C GLU A 891 1.39 7.51 -0.82
N LEU A 892 0.78 6.40 -0.40
CA LEU A 892 -0.24 5.66 -1.12
C LEU A 892 -1.53 5.66 -0.32
N GLY A 893 -2.60 6.20 -0.90
CA GLY A 893 -3.91 6.24 -0.27
C GLY A 893 -4.96 5.54 -1.11
N SER A 894 -5.90 4.85 -0.47
CA SER A 894 -7.09 4.32 -1.14
C SER A 894 -8.32 4.42 -0.25
N LEU A 895 -9.40 4.97 -0.80
CA LEU A 895 -10.73 4.95 -0.21
C LEU A 895 -11.65 4.16 -1.14
N LEU A 896 -12.20 3.06 -0.65
CA LEU A 896 -13.25 2.27 -1.30
C LEU A 896 -14.57 2.51 -0.58
N VAL A 897 -15.62 2.79 -1.35
CA VAL A 897 -16.99 2.93 -0.88
C VAL A 897 -17.82 1.86 -1.54
N TYR A 898 -18.53 1.07 -0.74
CA TYR A 898 -19.49 0.08 -1.21
C TYR A 898 -20.87 0.40 -0.66
N ARG A 899 -21.87 0.43 -1.54
CA ARG A 899 -23.27 0.64 -1.16
C ARG A 899 -24.16 -0.38 -1.86
N GLY A 900 -24.86 -1.19 -1.07
CA GLY A 900 -25.95 -2.06 -1.51
C GLY A 900 -27.29 -1.32 -1.51
N GLY A 901 -28.24 -1.80 -2.30
CA GLY A 901 -29.63 -1.34 -2.26
C GLY A 901 -29.85 0.04 -2.85
N VAL A 902 -28.92 0.53 -3.67
CA VAL A 902 -29.00 1.85 -4.29
C VAL A 902 -30.09 1.86 -5.36
N LYS A 903 -31.07 2.76 -5.22
CA LYS A 903 -32.22 2.88 -6.14
C LYS A 903 -32.09 4.03 -7.14
N LEU A 904 -30.96 4.74 -7.16
CA LEU A 904 -30.76 5.91 -8.02
C LEU A 904 -30.92 5.58 -9.52
N PHE A 905 -30.44 4.41 -9.95
CA PHE A 905 -30.32 4.05 -11.36
C PHE A 905 -31.20 2.85 -11.76
N THR A 906 -32.09 2.40 -10.88
CA THR A 906 -32.89 1.18 -11.11
C THR A 906 -34.27 1.25 -10.47
N ASP A 907 -35.27 0.73 -11.19
CA ASP A 907 -36.62 0.51 -10.67
C ASP A 907 -36.73 -0.78 -9.82
N ASN A 908 -35.64 -1.55 -9.69
CA ASN A 908 -35.64 -2.75 -8.87
C ASN A 908 -35.97 -2.38 -7.41
N PRO A 909 -37.01 -2.98 -6.79
CA PRO A 909 -37.34 -2.72 -5.39
C PRO A 909 -36.19 -3.03 -4.42
N ASP A 910 -35.27 -3.93 -4.79
CA ASP A 910 -34.11 -4.31 -3.98
C ASP A 910 -32.89 -3.41 -4.25
N GLY A 911 -32.95 -2.51 -5.23
CA GLY A 911 -31.84 -1.66 -5.67
C GLY A 911 -30.70 -2.44 -6.34
N GLU A 912 -29.55 -1.78 -6.51
CA GLU A 912 -28.30 -2.37 -7.01
C GLU A 912 -27.11 -2.09 -6.09
N SER A 913 -26.02 -2.82 -6.29
CA SER A 913 -24.76 -2.64 -5.54
C SER A 913 -23.78 -1.80 -6.34
N ILE A 914 -23.19 -0.78 -5.70
CA ILE A 914 -22.31 0.18 -6.34
C ILE A 914 -21.00 0.28 -5.56
N GLY A 915 -19.88 0.18 -6.28
CA GLY A 915 -18.53 0.39 -5.77
C GLY A 915 -17.89 1.64 -6.39
N MET A 916 -17.25 2.44 -5.55
CA MET A 916 -16.45 3.61 -5.92
C MET A 916 -15.09 3.54 -5.22
N THR A 917 -14.03 3.88 -5.94
CA THR A 917 -12.67 3.94 -5.37
C THR A 917 -12.04 5.29 -5.66
N ILE A 918 -11.37 5.86 -4.68
CA ILE A 918 -10.46 6.98 -4.82
C ILE A 918 -9.07 6.45 -4.50
N ALA A 919 -8.10 6.64 -5.38
CA ALA A 919 -6.72 6.23 -5.16
C ALA A 919 -5.79 7.44 -5.27
N THR A 920 -4.77 7.50 -4.43
CA THR A 920 -3.77 8.57 -4.40
C THR A 920 -2.38 7.93 -4.42
N LEU A 921 -1.45 8.55 -5.15
CA LEU A 921 -0.03 8.24 -5.13
C LEU A 921 0.71 9.57 -5.19
N VAL A 922 1.54 9.82 -4.18
CA VAL A 922 2.41 10.99 -4.09
C VAL A 922 3.82 10.51 -3.77
N ASP A 923 4.79 10.97 -4.53
CA ASP A 923 6.22 10.74 -4.35
C ASP A 923 6.95 12.08 -4.21
N TYR A 924 7.92 12.15 -3.30
CA TYR A 924 8.79 13.32 -3.15
C TYR A 924 10.16 12.93 -2.61
N GLU A 925 11.17 13.67 -3.06
CA GLU A 925 12.54 13.56 -2.57
C GLU A 925 12.69 14.30 -1.24
N LEU A 926 13.33 13.64 -0.27
CA LEU A 926 13.59 14.21 1.04
C LEU A 926 14.79 15.17 0.96
N GLY A 927 14.57 16.43 1.32
CA GLY A 927 15.61 17.46 1.37
C GLY A 927 15.62 18.42 0.18
N ASP A 928 14.74 18.23 -0.81
CA ASP A 928 14.48 19.22 -1.85
C ASP A 928 13.51 20.32 -1.36
N ASP A 929 13.60 21.50 -1.98
CA ASP A 929 12.67 22.62 -1.75
C ASP A 929 11.32 22.41 -2.47
N ALA A 930 11.19 21.31 -3.23
CA ALA A 930 9.98 20.90 -3.93
C ALA A 930 8.89 20.41 -2.97
N GLN A 931 7.65 20.87 -3.19
CA GLN A 931 6.57 20.78 -2.20
C GLN A 931 5.77 19.49 -2.29
N PRO A 932 5.62 18.73 -1.20
CA PRO A 932 4.85 17.49 -1.21
C PRO A 932 3.34 17.75 -1.13
N CYS A 933 2.57 17.14 -2.04
CA CYS A 933 1.10 17.10 -1.99
C CYS A 933 0.54 16.04 -1.02
N GLY A 934 1.41 15.39 -0.24
CA GLY A 934 1.08 14.34 0.74
C GLY A 934 0.63 14.87 2.11
N VAL A 935 0.32 13.96 3.03
CA VAL A 935 -0.23 14.29 4.36
C VAL A 935 0.86 14.68 5.37
N ILE A 936 2.07 14.12 5.29
CA ILE A 936 3.06 14.22 6.38
C ILE A 936 3.82 15.54 6.41
N ASN A 937 4.08 16.17 5.27
CA ASN A 937 4.94 17.35 5.18
C ASN A 937 4.23 18.61 4.65
N ARG A 938 2.90 18.55 4.50
CA ARG A 938 2.09 19.65 3.98
C ARG A 938 2.22 20.96 4.77
N LYS A 939 2.53 20.88 6.07
CA LYS A 939 2.62 22.05 6.96
C LYS A 939 4.03 22.62 7.13
N ASP A 940 5.05 21.84 6.78
CA ASP A 940 6.46 22.21 7.00
C ASP A 940 7.09 22.93 5.79
N GLN A 941 6.36 23.01 4.66
CA GLN A 941 6.71 23.81 3.48
C GLN A 941 5.45 24.50 2.92
N THR A 942 5.53 25.80 2.61
CA THR A 942 4.35 26.67 2.32
C THR A 942 4.03 26.75 0.83
N ALA A 943 2.91 26.15 0.39
CA ALA A 943 2.48 26.07 -1.01
C ALA A 943 2.61 27.39 -1.80
N THR A 944 3.43 27.41 -2.86
CA THR A 944 3.28 28.38 -3.97
C THR A 944 2.84 27.72 -5.29
N GLY A 945 2.77 26.37 -5.34
CA GLY A 945 2.25 25.60 -6.48
C GLY A 945 0.90 24.92 -6.20
N GLN A 946 0.10 24.71 -7.25
CA GLN A 946 -1.15 23.96 -7.19
C GLN A 946 -0.87 22.45 -7.27
N CYS A 947 -1.45 21.65 -6.36
CA CYS A 947 -1.45 20.20 -6.49
C CYS A 947 -2.42 19.77 -7.61
N ASN A 948 -1.90 19.57 -8.81
CA ASN A 948 -2.71 19.36 -10.03
C ASN A 948 -3.63 18.12 -9.98
N ALA A 949 -3.29 17.07 -9.23
CA ALA A 949 -4.21 15.97 -8.91
C ALA A 949 -3.81 15.31 -7.58
N ILE A 950 -4.74 15.23 -6.63
CA ILE A 950 -4.51 14.59 -5.33
C ILE A 950 -5.16 13.21 -5.22
N GLY A 951 -6.05 12.85 -6.16
CA GLY A 951 -6.67 11.53 -6.20
C GLY A 951 -7.38 11.22 -7.51
N TYR A 952 -7.52 9.94 -7.82
CA TYR A 952 -8.12 9.43 -9.04
C TYR A 952 -9.39 8.67 -8.71
N LEU A 953 -10.48 9.10 -9.31
CA LEU A 953 -11.82 8.61 -9.02
C LEU A 953 -12.20 7.52 -10.01
N THR A 954 -12.39 6.32 -9.49
CA THR A 954 -12.87 5.15 -10.22
C THR A 954 -14.30 4.83 -9.80
N TYR A 955 -15.19 4.69 -10.77
CA TYR A 955 -16.57 4.27 -10.58
C TYR A 955 -16.84 3.03 -11.43
N ARG A 956 -17.31 1.94 -10.81
CA ARG A 956 -17.50 0.63 -11.48
C ARG A 956 -16.26 0.18 -12.30
N ASN A 957 -15.08 0.26 -11.68
CA ASN A 957 -13.78 -0.11 -12.26
C ASN A 957 -13.35 0.71 -13.50
N SER A 958 -13.89 1.92 -13.68
CA SER A 958 -13.42 2.86 -14.70
C SER A 958 -13.08 4.20 -14.09
N ILE A 959 -11.92 4.76 -14.45
CA ILE A 959 -11.56 6.14 -14.08
C ILE A 959 -12.55 7.07 -14.77
N VAL A 960 -13.25 7.88 -13.98
CA VAL A 960 -14.27 8.83 -14.45
C VAL A 960 -13.87 10.28 -14.20
N GLY A 961 -12.89 10.52 -13.32
CA GLY A 961 -12.42 11.86 -13.00
C GLY A 961 -11.24 11.87 -12.03
N VAL A 962 -10.84 13.07 -11.65
CA VAL A 962 -9.76 13.33 -10.68
C VAL A 962 -10.27 14.26 -9.58
N ILE A 963 -9.67 14.17 -8.41
CA ILE A 963 -9.92 15.04 -7.26
C ILE A 963 -8.74 15.99 -7.15
N ARG A 964 -9.04 17.27 -6.94
CA ARG A 964 -8.07 18.36 -6.85
C ARG A 964 -8.41 19.27 -5.68
N GLU A 965 -7.40 19.93 -5.15
CA GLU A 965 -7.59 21.06 -4.25
C GLU A 965 -7.44 22.35 -5.05
N GLU A 966 -8.54 23.03 -5.34
CA GLU A 966 -8.52 24.25 -6.16
C GLU A 966 -8.34 25.52 -5.32
N ARG A 967 -8.66 25.44 -4.03
CA ARG A 967 -8.40 26.45 -3.00
C ARG A 967 -8.13 25.74 -1.68
N ASP A 968 -7.47 26.41 -0.75
CA ASP A 968 -7.18 25.86 0.58
C ASP A 968 -8.46 25.30 1.24
N GLY A 969 -8.47 23.97 1.45
CA GLY A 969 -9.58 23.21 2.03
C GLY A 969 -10.78 22.97 1.10
N ILE A 970 -10.75 23.40 -0.17
CA ILE A 970 -11.84 23.22 -1.15
C ILE A 970 -11.42 22.19 -2.19
N TYR A 971 -12.05 21.02 -2.10
CA TYR A 971 -11.80 19.89 -2.98
C TYR A 971 -12.86 19.78 -4.07
N VAL A 972 -12.40 19.61 -5.31
CA VAL A 972 -13.26 19.53 -6.50
C VAL A 972 -12.99 18.21 -7.21
N VAL A 973 -14.07 17.50 -7.55
CA VAL A 973 -14.04 16.39 -8.50
C VAL A 973 -14.18 16.98 -9.90
N ARG A 974 -13.18 16.80 -10.75
CA ARG A 974 -13.21 17.12 -12.18
C ARG A 974 -13.48 15.84 -12.96
N PHE A 975 -14.62 15.77 -13.65
CA PHE A 975 -15.02 14.61 -14.45
C PHE A 975 -14.40 14.68 -15.85
N SER A 976 -14.26 13.52 -16.49
CA SER A 976 -13.65 13.40 -17.83
C SER A 976 -14.42 14.15 -18.93
N ASP A 977 -15.68 14.51 -18.70
CA ASP A 977 -16.49 15.30 -19.61
C ASP A 977 -16.40 16.81 -19.35
N GLY A 978 -15.46 17.24 -18.50
CA GLY A 978 -15.18 18.65 -18.18
C GLY A 978 -16.10 19.26 -17.12
N GLN A 979 -17.12 18.54 -16.66
CA GLN A 979 -17.97 18.99 -15.56
C GLN A 979 -17.27 18.79 -14.20
N PHE A 980 -17.77 19.46 -13.17
CA PHE A 980 -17.18 19.38 -11.83
C PHE A 980 -18.24 19.31 -10.73
N LEU A 981 -17.82 18.80 -9.56
CA LEU A 981 -18.60 18.77 -8.33
C LEU A 981 -17.70 19.17 -7.15
N VAL A 982 -18.19 20.06 -6.29
CA VAL A 982 -17.48 20.46 -5.06
C VAL A 982 -17.80 19.48 -3.94
N LEU A 983 -16.78 18.95 -3.27
CA LEU A 983 -16.92 18.02 -2.15
C LEU A 983 -17.07 18.78 -0.82
N GLY A 984 -17.92 18.26 0.08
CA GLY A 984 -18.06 18.79 1.45
C GLY A 984 -18.76 20.15 1.58
N GLY A 985 -19.36 20.66 0.49
CA GLY A 985 -20.10 21.92 0.45
C GLY A 985 -21.51 21.85 1.04
#